data_AF-A0A845BGB3-F1
#
_entry.id   AF-A0A845BGB3-F1
#
_cell.length_a   1.000
_cell.length_b   1.000
_cell.length_c   1.000
_cell.angle_alpha   90.00
_cell.angle_beta   90.00
_cell.angle_gamma   90.00
#
_symmetry.space_group_name_H-M   'P 1'
#
loop_
_entity.id
_entity.type
_entity.pdbx_description
1 polymer ?
#
loop_
_entity_poly.entity_id
_entity_poly.type
_entity_poly.pdbx_seq_one_letter_code
_entity_poly.pdbx_strand_id
1 'polypeptide(L)'
;MEDVTRPPQDVNDLAFPAPSEQLPFTGERYTSDISGPIRHQHHHRYLFAARYCAGRDVLDVACGEGYGSALLGTVARSVRGVDLDPETVAFAERNYGGSHVSFRQGDAAQLVEQNAFDVVVSFETIEHLVDHDAFLDGIRRALRPGGLLIISSPDRQIYTEADGHENEFHLRELDRAEFKKLIGDRFSNLAILEQDSVVGSLIGPEGGAPAPVELFSSADGRAYQHSAGNPRAHYLIALASDEPLPAITSSALDDASWLKQAEGHAAHAVALGREVVVRDAEIARLNDELQKRAGIEWELVQARNAVAELQREARQVPGLVEQRARLEAELAEARSTMAELEREARQVPGLVEQRTRLEAELAEARSTMAELEREARQVPGLVEQRTRLEAELAEARSTMAELEREARQVPGLVEQRTRLEAELAEARSTMAELEREARQVPGLVEQRTRLEAELAEARSTMAELEREARQVPGLVEQRTRLEAELAEARSTMAELEREARQVPGLVEQRTRLEAELAEARSTMAELEREARQVPGLVEQRTRLEAELAAARSTMADLQRETQQLQAQIDERVRQIQEVFASTSWRLTKPVRRIGWATAGMRRRLRAAMTPAAAPRQRAPSEPPRVLFIDWMVPTPDQDSGSLDLWNQLSLFQAMGYEAAFMPVVERPGDAPYAEALRKAGVRYLAAGADSSPEQLLQDAANDFDLILLNRIHVAARFLAHVRRCAPNARLVFNTVDLHFLREEREAALEGSPDKAQAAAQRRQDELRCMAEADATIVLSDEEGRLLSELLPDAAIHVIPFARGVSGGVPTFTERSGVLFVGGFLHTPNIDAATWLVEEIWPKVRHTLPSATLEIIGSNAPQQVRQLDDAGAGVVMRGFVQDLHPVLAHARVTVAPLRFGAGIKGKVAMSLAAGVPCVATPIASEGMGLVDGENILLGRDADALAAAIVQAHEDAALWERLSAGGHAVMRNRYSLESVGGRFIALARSLDVPVPAGAEKRITGLHPREWTL
;
A
#
# COMPACT_ATOMS: atom_id res chain seq x y z
N MET A 1 41.27 -45.98 -35.48
CA MET A 1 42.58 -46.30 -34.89
C MET A 1 42.76 -45.33 -33.75
N GLU A 2 42.55 -45.67 -32.48
CA GLU A 2 42.69 -46.98 -31.80
C GLU A 2 41.34 -47.62 -31.46
N ASP A 3 41.08 -48.76 -32.10
CA ASP A 3 40.15 -49.78 -31.65
C ASP A 3 41.02 -50.77 -30.86
N VAL A 4 40.94 -50.67 -29.52
CA VAL A 4 41.51 -51.67 -28.61
C VAL A 4 40.37 -52.02 -27.68
N THR A 5 39.83 -53.22 -27.89
CA THR A 5 39.00 -53.97 -26.94
C THR A 5 39.41 -53.66 -25.51
N ARG A 6 38.66 -52.80 -24.81
CA ARG A 6 38.79 -52.68 -23.37
C ARG A 6 38.32 -54.03 -22.84
N PRO A 7 39.18 -54.86 -22.22
CA PRO A 7 38.70 -56.10 -21.60
C PRO A 7 37.56 -55.72 -20.65
N PRO A 8 36.53 -56.57 -20.50
CA PRO A 8 35.45 -56.29 -19.55
C PRO A 8 36.10 -55.89 -18.23
N GLN A 9 35.67 -54.75 -17.68
CA GLN A 9 36.20 -54.29 -16.42
C GLN A 9 36.00 -55.39 -15.39
N ASP A 10 36.94 -55.52 -14.46
CA ASP A 10 36.76 -56.43 -13.33
C ASP A 10 35.45 -56.02 -12.64
N VAL A 11 34.55 -56.98 -12.42
CA VAL A 11 33.28 -56.75 -11.70
C VAL A 11 33.51 -56.18 -10.29
N ASN A 12 34.75 -56.24 -9.80
CA ASN A 12 35.18 -55.67 -8.52
C ASN A 12 35.70 -54.21 -8.61
N ASP A 13 35.85 -53.63 -9.81
CA ASP A 13 36.32 -52.26 -10.03
C ASP A 13 35.43 -51.54 -11.07
N LEU A 14 34.34 -50.95 -10.57
CA LEU A 14 33.27 -50.35 -11.37
C LEU A 14 33.17 -48.84 -11.11
N ALA A 15 32.91 -48.08 -12.16
CA ALA A 15 32.71 -46.64 -12.08
C ALA A 15 31.52 -46.22 -12.95
N PHE A 16 30.64 -45.38 -12.40
CA PHE A 16 29.57 -44.75 -13.19
C PHE A 16 30.16 -43.65 -14.08
N PRO A 17 29.89 -43.67 -15.40
CA PRO A 17 30.33 -42.60 -16.29
C PRO A 17 29.53 -41.32 -16.03
N ALA A 18 30.21 -40.17 -16.04
CA ALA A 18 29.57 -38.86 -15.96
C ALA A 18 29.18 -38.41 -17.38
N PRO A 19 27.95 -37.92 -17.60
CA PRO A 19 27.53 -37.41 -18.90
C PRO A 19 28.21 -36.06 -19.18
N SER A 20 28.27 -35.72 -20.47
CA SER A 20 28.81 -34.43 -20.94
C SER A 20 27.79 -33.28 -20.88
N GLU A 21 26.51 -33.64 -20.85
CA GLU A 21 25.35 -32.76 -20.70
C GLU A 21 24.54 -33.21 -19.48
N GLN A 22 23.63 -32.38 -18.97
CA GLN A 22 22.75 -32.75 -17.84
C GLN A 22 21.30 -32.84 -18.29
N LEU A 23 20.59 -33.89 -17.85
CA LEU A 23 19.16 -34.01 -18.01
C LEU A 23 18.45 -33.40 -16.78
N PRO A 24 17.51 -32.46 -16.94
CA PRO A 24 16.81 -31.85 -15.81
C PRO A 24 15.97 -32.89 -15.05
N PHE A 25 16.00 -32.82 -13.73
CA PHE A 25 15.20 -33.69 -12.87
C PHE A 25 13.75 -33.19 -12.77
N THR A 26 12.80 -34.00 -13.27
CA THR A 26 11.36 -33.70 -13.26
C THR A 26 10.60 -34.41 -12.14
N GLY A 27 11.26 -35.30 -11.39
CA GLY A 27 10.61 -36.18 -10.40
C GLY A 27 10.10 -37.50 -10.97
N GLU A 28 9.95 -37.62 -12.29
CA GLU A 28 9.52 -38.86 -12.96
C GLU A 28 10.61 -39.95 -12.95
N ARG A 29 11.88 -39.55 -13.08
CA ARG A 29 13.04 -40.44 -13.21
C ARG A 29 14.24 -39.92 -12.46
N TYR A 30 15.09 -40.82 -11.97
CA TYR A 30 16.38 -40.43 -11.41
C TYR A 30 17.34 -39.97 -12.51
N THR A 31 18.03 -38.85 -12.27
CA THR A 31 19.08 -38.32 -13.14
C THR A 31 20.41 -38.26 -12.39
N SER A 32 21.52 -38.36 -13.13
CA SER A 32 22.88 -38.40 -12.59
C SER A 32 23.31 -37.10 -11.88
N ASP A 33 22.56 -36.02 -12.08
CA ASP A 33 22.74 -34.72 -11.40
C ASP A 33 22.23 -34.73 -9.95
N ILE A 34 21.36 -35.68 -9.59
CA ILE A 34 20.76 -35.76 -8.26
C ILE A 34 21.67 -36.51 -7.28
N SER A 35 21.90 -35.90 -6.11
CA SER A 35 22.63 -36.52 -4.99
C SER A 35 21.69 -36.96 -3.86
N GLY A 36 22.21 -37.74 -2.90
CA GLY A 36 21.46 -38.18 -1.72
C GLY A 36 21.06 -39.67 -1.73
N PRO A 37 20.15 -40.08 -0.81
CA PRO A 37 19.65 -41.45 -0.69
C PRO A 37 19.20 -42.10 -2.01
N ILE A 38 18.52 -41.36 -2.89
CA ILE A 38 18.03 -41.90 -4.17
C ILE A 38 19.19 -42.36 -5.07
N ARG A 39 20.26 -41.56 -5.18
CA ARG A 39 21.47 -41.95 -5.91
C ARG A 39 22.08 -43.21 -5.31
N HIS A 40 22.22 -43.24 -3.98
CA HIS A 40 22.81 -44.37 -3.27
C HIS A 40 22.05 -45.67 -3.55
N GLN A 41 20.72 -45.64 -3.49
CA GLN A 41 19.84 -46.78 -3.74
C GLN A 41 19.89 -47.25 -5.20
N HIS A 42 19.82 -46.32 -6.17
CA HIS A 42 19.93 -46.63 -7.59
C HIS A 42 21.31 -47.19 -7.95
N HIS A 43 22.39 -46.56 -7.49
CA HIS A 43 23.75 -47.02 -7.77
C HIS A 43 23.99 -48.41 -7.20
N HIS A 44 23.51 -48.68 -5.97
CA HIS A 44 23.68 -49.97 -5.33
C HIS A 44 22.99 -51.10 -6.11
N ARG A 45 21.79 -50.86 -6.68
CA ARG A 45 21.08 -51.83 -7.53
C ARG A 45 21.84 -52.17 -8.81
N TYR A 46 22.37 -51.16 -9.51
CA TYR A 46 23.16 -51.40 -10.72
C TYR A 46 24.52 -52.06 -10.42
N LEU A 47 25.22 -51.68 -9.34
CA LEU A 47 26.43 -52.36 -8.87
C LEU A 47 26.16 -53.82 -8.49
N PHE A 48 25.01 -54.08 -7.86
CA PHE A 48 24.56 -55.44 -7.56
C PHE A 48 24.27 -56.23 -8.84
N ALA A 49 23.55 -55.65 -9.81
CA ALA A 49 23.20 -56.30 -11.07
C ALA A 49 24.42 -56.60 -11.96
N ALA A 50 25.45 -55.75 -11.95
CA ALA A 50 26.63 -55.86 -12.80
C ALA A 50 27.29 -57.26 -12.77
N ARG A 51 27.34 -57.92 -11.60
CA ARG A 51 27.92 -59.27 -11.46
C ARG A 51 27.16 -60.35 -12.24
N TYR A 52 25.85 -60.17 -12.41
CA TYR A 52 24.98 -61.09 -13.14
C TYR A 52 24.96 -60.79 -14.64
N CYS A 53 25.35 -59.56 -15.01
CA CYS A 53 25.42 -59.08 -16.39
C CYS A 53 26.77 -59.37 -17.06
N ALA A 54 27.81 -59.79 -16.32
CA ALA A 54 29.14 -60.00 -16.86
C ALA A 54 29.18 -60.99 -18.04
N GLY A 55 29.65 -60.54 -19.20
CA GLY A 55 29.75 -61.32 -20.43
C GLY A 55 28.42 -61.71 -21.09
N ARG A 56 27.29 -61.13 -20.65
CA ARG A 56 25.92 -61.44 -21.08
C ARG A 56 25.37 -60.38 -22.04
N ASP A 57 24.37 -60.75 -22.84
CA ASP A 57 23.54 -59.77 -23.55
C ASP A 57 22.41 -59.29 -22.64
N VAL A 58 22.34 -57.99 -22.39
CA VAL A 58 21.46 -57.38 -21.37
C VAL A 58 20.47 -56.42 -21.99
N LEU A 59 19.21 -56.49 -21.55
CA LEU A 59 18.18 -55.49 -21.80
C LEU A 59 17.92 -54.71 -20.50
N ASP A 60 18.06 -53.39 -20.54
CA ASP A 60 17.75 -52.48 -19.43
C ASP A 60 16.46 -51.73 -19.78
N VAL A 61 15.35 -52.09 -19.14
CA VAL A 61 14.01 -51.58 -19.46
C VAL A 61 13.64 -50.43 -18.54
N ALA A 62 13.15 -49.33 -19.12
CA ALA A 62 13.04 -48.01 -18.52
C ALA A 62 14.40 -47.51 -18.01
N CYS A 63 15.37 -47.47 -18.92
CA CYS A 63 16.76 -47.15 -18.60
C CYS A 63 16.99 -45.68 -18.18
N GLY A 64 15.98 -44.82 -18.34
CA GLY A 64 16.07 -43.40 -18.06
C GLY A 64 17.22 -42.75 -18.83
N GLU A 65 17.99 -41.93 -18.13
CA GLU A 65 19.15 -41.21 -18.68
C GLU A 65 20.26 -42.14 -19.21
N GLY A 66 20.27 -43.43 -18.79
CA GLY A 66 21.19 -44.45 -19.34
C GLY A 66 22.48 -44.66 -18.54
N TYR A 67 22.69 -43.97 -17.43
CA TYR A 67 23.88 -44.14 -16.56
C TYR A 67 24.05 -45.60 -16.06
N GLY A 68 22.94 -46.27 -15.77
CA GLY A 68 22.91 -47.67 -15.33
C GLY A 68 23.27 -48.63 -16.47
N SER A 69 22.65 -48.46 -17.64
CA SER A 69 23.01 -49.17 -18.86
C SER A 69 24.50 -49.02 -19.19
N ALA A 70 25.05 -47.81 -19.03
CA ALA A 70 26.46 -47.53 -19.27
C ALA A 70 27.39 -48.28 -18.31
N LEU A 71 27.05 -48.34 -17.01
CA LEU A 71 27.76 -49.16 -16.02
C LEU A 71 27.70 -50.64 -16.39
N LEU A 72 26.52 -51.17 -16.70
CA LEU A 72 26.37 -52.58 -17.08
C LEU A 72 27.18 -52.89 -18.35
N GLY A 73 27.29 -51.93 -19.26
CA GLY A 73 28.07 -52.03 -20.49
C GLY A 73 29.58 -52.22 -20.27
N THR A 74 30.10 -51.92 -19.09
CA THR A 74 31.54 -52.14 -18.79
C THR A 74 31.88 -53.60 -18.53
N VAL A 75 30.88 -54.41 -18.18
CA VAL A 75 31.04 -55.85 -17.86
C VAL A 75 30.26 -56.76 -18.81
N ALA A 76 29.15 -56.28 -19.38
CA ALA A 76 28.30 -57.03 -20.28
C ALA A 76 28.91 -57.17 -21.68
N ARG A 77 28.44 -58.15 -22.45
CA ARG A 77 28.80 -58.32 -23.87
C ARG A 77 28.13 -57.26 -24.72
N SER A 78 26.85 -56.99 -24.43
CA SER A 78 26.07 -55.91 -25.02
C SER A 78 24.96 -55.48 -24.06
N VAL A 79 24.61 -54.19 -24.08
CA VAL A 79 23.48 -53.62 -23.34
C VAL A 79 22.59 -52.86 -24.32
N ARG A 80 21.29 -53.14 -24.24
CA ARG A 80 20.26 -52.32 -24.89
C ARG A 80 19.40 -51.65 -23.83
N GLY A 81 19.46 -50.32 -23.76
CA GLY A 81 18.53 -49.52 -22.96
C GLY A 81 17.25 -49.24 -23.74
N VAL A 82 16.10 -49.33 -23.07
CA VAL A 82 14.79 -48.96 -23.64
C VAL A 82 14.11 -47.97 -22.72
N ASP A 83 13.63 -46.84 -23.27
CA ASP A 83 12.85 -45.84 -22.55
C ASP A 83 11.69 -45.31 -23.42
N LEU A 84 10.62 -44.85 -22.79
CA LEU A 84 9.42 -44.34 -23.48
C LEU A 84 9.68 -42.97 -24.12
N ASP A 85 10.46 -42.13 -23.46
CA ASP A 85 10.68 -40.74 -23.86
C ASP A 85 11.77 -40.61 -24.93
N PRO A 86 11.43 -40.12 -26.14
CA PRO A 86 12.40 -39.98 -27.22
C PRO A 86 13.53 -39.00 -26.90
N GLU A 87 13.29 -37.95 -26.10
CA GLU A 87 14.33 -36.97 -25.74
C GLU A 87 15.37 -37.59 -24.80
N THR A 88 14.91 -38.33 -23.79
CA THR A 88 15.77 -39.09 -22.88
C THR A 88 16.58 -40.15 -23.63
N VAL A 89 15.98 -40.90 -24.56
CA VAL A 89 16.72 -41.86 -25.39
C VAL A 89 17.80 -41.17 -26.23
N ALA A 90 17.48 -40.03 -26.83
CA ALA A 90 18.45 -39.27 -27.60
C ALA A 90 19.59 -38.75 -26.73
N PHE A 91 19.31 -38.34 -25.49
CA PHE A 91 20.32 -37.96 -24.51
C PHE A 91 21.22 -39.14 -24.14
N ALA A 92 20.63 -40.30 -23.83
CA ALA A 92 21.35 -41.50 -23.42
C ALA A 92 22.29 -41.99 -24.54
N GLU A 93 21.81 -42.00 -25.79
CA GLU A 93 22.62 -42.38 -26.95
C GLU A 93 23.80 -41.43 -27.16
N ARG A 94 23.62 -40.11 -26.96
CA ARG A 94 24.72 -39.14 -27.10
C ARG A 94 25.78 -39.27 -26.01
N ASN A 95 25.39 -39.52 -24.77
CA ASN A 95 26.29 -39.49 -23.61
C ASN A 95 26.90 -40.86 -23.27
N TYR A 96 26.19 -41.95 -23.60
CA TYR A 96 26.56 -43.30 -23.19
C TYR A 96 26.56 -44.32 -24.32
N GLY A 97 26.06 -43.95 -25.51
CA GLY A 97 26.04 -44.82 -26.68
C GLY A 97 27.44 -45.17 -27.17
N GLY A 98 27.61 -46.42 -27.64
CA GLY A 98 28.90 -46.92 -28.11
C GLY A 98 28.82 -48.28 -28.77
N SER A 99 29.96 -48.96 -28.96
CA SER A 99 30.03 -50.25 -29.64
C SER A 99 29.29 -51.39 -28.92
N HIS A 100 29.05 -51.24 -27.61
CA HIS A 100 28.44 -52.27 -26.76
C HIS A 100 27.20 -51.79 -26.00
N VAL A 101 26.86 -50.51 -26.05
CA VAL A 101 25.69 -49.92 -25.38
C VAL A 101 24.90 -49.15 -26.43
N SER A 102 23.61 -49.43 -26.53
CA SER A 102 22.70 -48.78 -27.47
C SER A 102 21.36 -48.50 -26.81
N PHE A 103 20.68 -47.43 -27.22
CA PHE A 103 19.40 -47.01 -26.67
C PHE A 103 18.32 -47.01 -27.74
N ARG A 104 17.09 -47.36 -27.35
CA ARG A 104 15.93 -47.39 -28.25
C ARG A 104 14.69 -46.84 -27.56
N GLN A 105 13.92 -46.05 -28.28
CA GLN A 105 12.57 -45.70 -27.85
C GLN A 105 11.67 -46.93 -27.84
N GLY A 106 10.97 -47.17 -26.74
CA GLY A 106 10.02 -48.27 -26.63
C GLY A 106 9.17 -48.19 -25.37
N ASP A 107 7.92 -48.64 -25.48
CA ASP A 107 7.02 -48.81 -24.35
C ASP A 107 7.35 -50.12 -23.62
N ALA A 108 7.62 -50.02 -22.32
CA ALA A 108 7.89 -51.17 -21.47
C ALA A 108 6.72 -52.18 -21.47
N ALA A 109 5.47 -51.73 -21.56
CA ALA A 109 4.32 -52.63 -21.64
C ALA A 109 4.22 -53.37 -23.00
N GLN A 110 4.98 -52.93 -24.01
CA GLN A 110 4.92 -53.46 -25.39
C GLN A 110 6.31 -53.83 -25.95
N LEU A 111 7.12 -54.51 -25.15
CA LEU A 111 8.41 -55.06 -25.60
C LEU A 111 8.24 -55.98 -26.83
N VAL A 112 9.07 -55.75 -27.85
CA VAL A 112 9.02 -56.43 -29.16
C VAL A 112 10.11 -57.49 -29.30
N GLU A 113 11.07 -57.49 -28.37
CA GLU A 113 12.21 -58.38 -28.29
C GLU A 113 11.75 -59.84 -28.07
N GLN A 114 12.41 -60.78 -28.74
CA GLN A 114 12.10 -62.22 -28.63
C GLN A 114 13.38 -63.05 -28.50
N ASN A 115 13.52 -63.78 -27.39
CA ASN A 115 14.65 -64.68 -27.10
C ASN A 115 16.02 -64.04 -27.38
N ALA A 116 16.16 -62.75 -27.06
CA ALA A 116 17.28 -61.93 -27.51
C ALA A 116 18.31 -61.69 -26.42
N PHE A 117 17.94 -61.77 -25.15
CA PHE A 117 18.78 -61.36 -24.02
C PHE A 117 18.96 -62.48 -23.00
N ASP A 118 20.15 -62.54 -22.39
CA ASP A 118 20.43 -63.47 -21.31
C ASP A 118 19.95 -62.92 -19.95
N VAL A 119 19.94 -61.58 -19.81
CA VAL A 119 19.53 -60.88 -18.58
C VAL A 119 18.62 -59.70 -18.95
N VAL A 120 17.53 -59.52 -18.23
CA VAL A 120 16.71 -58.31 -18.26
C VAL A 120 16.81 -57.62 -16.91
N VAL A 121 17.15 -56.34 -16.91
CA VAL A 121 17.19 -55.46 -15.75
C VAL A 121 16.08 -54.43 -15.89
N SER A 122 15.35 -54.16 -14.81
CA SER A 122 14.35 -53.08 -14.76
C SER A 122 14.18 -52.58 -13.33
N PHE A 123 14.39 -51.30 -13.10
CA PHE A 123 14.48 -50.74 -11.76
C PHE A 123 13.57 -49.51 -11.65
N GLU A 124 12.66 -49.52 -10.69
CA GLU A 124 11.60 -48.51 -10.51
C GLU A 124 10.82 -48.26 -11.81
N THR A 125 9.99 -49.22 -12.20
CA THR A 125 9.34 -49.20 -13.52
C THR A 125 7.95 -49.76 -13.46
N ILE A 126 7.79 -50.92 -12.81
CA ILE A 126 6.51 -51.65 -12.83
C ILE A 126 5.38 -50.83 -12.21
N GLU A 127 5.69 -50.02 -11.19
CA GLU A 127 4.78 -49.12 -10.50
C GLU A 127 4.26 -47.95 -11.36
N HIS A 128 4.96 -47.63 -12.45
CA HIS A 128 4.56 -46.63 -13.44
C HIS A 128 3.61 -47.21 -14.51
N LEU A 129 3.35 -48.51 -14.48
CA LEU A 129 2.54 -49.20 -15.50
C LEU A 129 1.16 -49.56 -14.95
N VAL A 130 0.14 -49.52 -15.80
CA VAL A 130 -1.20 -50.00 -15.42
C VAL A 130 -1.29 -51.53 -15.62
N ASP A 131 -0.70 -52.04 -16.71
CA ASP A 131 -0.76 -53.44 -17.12
C ASP A 131 0.55 -54.18 -16.80
N HIS A 132 0.69 -54.60 -15.53
CA HIS A 132 1.88 -55.31 -15.07
C HIS A 132 2.03 -56.71 -15.70
N ASP A 133 0.92 -57.33 -16.10
CA ASP A 133 0.91 -58.66 -16.68
C ASP A 133 1.51 -58.64 -18.10
N ALA A 134 1.09 -57.68 -18.93
CA ALA A 134 1.66 -57.48 -20.26
C ALA A 134 3.17 -57.17 -20.21
N PHE A 135 3.58 -56.35 -19.24
CA PHE A 135 4.98 -56.02 -19.02
C PHE A 135 5.85 -57.25 -18.72
N LEU A 136 5.46 -58.06 -17.72
CA LEU A 136 6.22 -59.25 -17.36
C LEU A 136 6.17 -60.33 -18.44
N ASP A 137 5.06 -60.44 -19.18
CA ASP A 137 4.98 -61.33 -20.34
C ASP A 137 5.93 -60.87 -21.46
N GLY A 138 6.07 -59.55 -21.65
CA GLY A 138 7.06 -58.94 -22.53
C GLY A 138 8.49 -59.27 -22.15
N ILE A 139 8.83 -59.09 -20.86
CA ILE A 139 10.14 -59.45 -20.31
C ILE A 139 10.43 -60.94 -20.53
N ARG A 140 9.47 -61.82 -20.21
CA ARG A 140 9.62 -63.26 -20.38
C ARG A 140 9.85 -63.65 -21.84
N ARG A 141 9.20 -62.97 -22.80
CA ARG A 141 9.46 -63.16 -24.24
C ARG A 141 10.84 -62.66 -24.66
N ALA A 142 11.31 -61.56 -24.10
CA ALA A 142 12.61 -60.97 -24.43
C ALA A 142 13.79 -61.84 -23.97
N LEU A 143 13.64 -62.55 -22.84
CA LEU A 143 14.63 -63.47 -22.29
C LEU A 143 14.80 -64.73 -23.16
N ARG A 144 16.04 -65.18 -23.32
CA ARG A 144 16.37 -66.52 -23.84
C ARG A 144 15.91 -67.59 -22.83
N PRO A 145 15.71 -68.85 -23.25
CA PRO A 145 15.47 -69.95 -22.32
C PRO A 145 16.54 -70.00 -21.23
N GLY A 146 16.12 -69.98 -19.96
CA GLY A 146 17.02 -69.92 -18.80
C GLY A 146 17.63 -68.54 -18.51
N GLY A 147 17.12 -67.48 -19.16
CA GLY A 147 17.51 -66.10 -18.88
C GLY A 147 17.11 -65.65 -17.47
N LEU A 148 17.75 -64.57 -17.01
CA LEU A 148 17.56 -64.02 -15.66
C LEU A 148 16.85 -62.67 -15.71
N LEU A 149 15.78 -62.53 -14.94
CA LEU A 149 15.16 -61.23 -14.63
C LEU A 149 15.74 -60.70 -13.31
N ILE A 150 16.14 -59.43 -13.31
CA ILE A 150 16.45 -58.65 -12.11
C ILE A 150 15.56 -57.42 -12.12
N ILE A 151 14.59 -57.34 -11.21
CA ILE A 151 13.60 -56.27 -11.19
C ILE A 151 13.42 -55.68 -9.79
N SER A 152 13.17 -54.37 -9.67
CA SER A 152 12.79 -53.77 -8.38
C SER A 152 11.49 -52.95 -8.46
N SER A 153 10.88 -52.76 -7.30
CA SER A 153 9.68 -51.94 -7.10
C SER A 153 9.73 -51.37 -5.67
N PRO A 154 9.15 -50.17 -5.45
CA PRO A 154 8.92 -49.70 -4.10
C PRO A 154 7.89 -50.61 -3.40
N ASP A 155 8.06 -50.84 -2.10
CA ASP A 155 7.07 -51.57 -1.29
C ASP A 155 5.98 -50.58 -0.84
N ARG A 156 4.77 -50.69 -1.42
CA ARG A 156 3.64 -49.79 -1.12
C ARG A 156 3.38 -49.62 0.38
N GLN A 157 3.52 -50.68 1.17
CA GLN A 157 3.27 -50.64 2.62
C GLN A 157 4.28 -49.76 3.36
N ILE A 158 5.53 -49.70 2.88
CA ILE A 158 6.61 -48.93 3.52
C ILE A 158 6.73 -47.55 2.87
N TYR A 159 6.90 -47.51 1.55
CA TYR A 159 7.17 -46.31 0.77
C TYR A 159 6.04 -45.29 0.89
N THR A 160 4.80 -45.73 0.60
CA THR A 160 3.62 -44.87 0.52
C THR A 160 2.83 -44.86 1.82
N GLU A 161 2.40 -46.02 2.33
CA GLU A 161 1.51 -46.08 3.50
C GLU A 161 2.22 -45.68 4.81
N ALA A 162 3.38 -46.28 5.12
CA ALA A 162 4.07 -46.00 6.36
C ALA A 162 4.75 -44.62 6.34
N ASP A 163 5.39 -44.27 5.23
CA ASP A 163 6.24 -43.08 5.19
C ASP A 163 5.63 -41.87 4.45
N GLY A 164 4.56 -42.07 3.68
CA GLY A 164 3.81 -40.98 3.05
C GLY A 164 4.51 -40.39 1.83
N HIS A 165 5.23 -41.21 1.06
CA HIS A 165 5.63 -40.78 -0.29
C HIS A 165 4.41 -40.81 -1.20
N GLU A 166 4.10 -39.69 -1.84
CA GLU A 166 3.14 -39.62 -2.93
C GLU A 166 3.91 -39.23 -4.19
N ASN A 167 3.94 -40.11 -5.17
CA ASN A 167 4.53 -39.86 -6.49
C ASN A 167 3.42 -39.94 -7.53
N GLU A 168 3.13 -38.84 -8.22
CA GLU A 168 2.07 -38.74 -9.22
C GLU A 168 2.29 -39.67 -10.43
N PHE A 169 3.53 -40.11 -10.66
CA PHE A 169 3.88 -41.01 -11.74
C PHE A 169 3.69 -42.50 -11.37
N HIS A 170 3.47 -42.84 -10.10
CA HIS A 170 3.20 -44.21 -9.67
C HIS A 170 1.71 -44.54 -9.90
N LEU A 171 1.41 -45.08 -11.08
CA LEU A 171 0.04 -45.45 -11.46
C LEU A 171 -0.50 -46.63 -10.62
N ARG A 172 0.38 -47.57 -10.23
CA ARG A 172 -0.01 -48.74 -9.44
C ARG A 172 1.16 -49.37 -8.68
N GLU A 173 1.28 -49.06 -7.40
CA GLU A 173 2.27 -49.70 -6.53
C GLU A 173 1.80 -51.08 -6.00
N LEU A 174 2.76 -51.98 -5.80
CA LEU A 174 2.53 -53.32 -5.27
C LEU A 174 3.08 -53.43 -3.84
N ASP A 175 2.38 -54.18 -2.98
CA ASP A 175 3.01 -54.66 -1.76
C ASP A 175 3.88 -55.90 -2.02
N ARG A 176 4.66 -56.29 -1.01
CA ARG A 176 5.54 -57.46 -1.07
C ARG A 176 4.87 -58.76 -1.53
N ALA A 177 3.66 -59.04 -1.06
CA ALA A 177 2.97 -60.28 -1.39
C ALA A 177 2.48 -60.25 -2.83
N GLU A 178 1.95 -59.11 -3.27
CA GLU A 178 1.51 -58.85 -4.64
C GLU A 178 2.70 -58.95 -5.63
N PHE A 179 3.81 -58.29 -5.33
CA PHE A 179 5.03 -58.32 -6.16
C PHE A 179 5.60 -59.74 -6.29
N LYS A 180 5.71 -60.47 -5.17
CA LYS A 180 6.20 -61.85 -5.17
C LYS A 180 5.29 -62.78 -5.97
N LYS A 181 3.97 -62.67 -5.79
CA LYS A 181 3.00 -63.50 -6.51
C LYS A 181 3.06 -63.23 -8.01
N LEU A 182 3.05 -61.96 -8.40
CA LEU A 182 3.01 -61.54 -9.80
C LEU A 182 4.19 -62.10 -10.62
N ILE A 183 5.40 -62.08 -10.05
CA ILE A 183 6.60 -62.63 -10.69
C ILE A 183 6.63 -64.16 -10.59
N GLY A 184 6.25 -64.71 -9.43
CA GLY A 184 6.23 -66.17 -9.19
C GLY A 184 5.23 -66.93 -10.06
N ASP A 185 4.16 -66.28 -10.52
CA ASP A 185 3.20 -66.86 -11.46
C ASP A 185 3.81 -67.10 -12.86
N ARG A 186 5.00 -66.52 -13.14
CA ARG A 186 5.66 -66.54 -14.46
C ARG A 186 7.02 -67.22 -14.49
N PHE A 187 7.71 -67.37 -13.37
CA PHE A 187 9.04 -67.98 -13.31
C PHE A 187 9.07 -69.07 -12.25
N SER A 188 9.72 -70.20 -12.55
CA SER A 188 9.76 -71.36 -11.63
C SER A 188 10.68 -71.15 -10.42
N ASN A 189 11.66 -70.24 -10.51
CA ASN A 189 12.57 -69.90 -9.43
C ASN A 189 12.52 -68.38 -9.17
N LEU A 190 12.35 -67.99 -7.90
CA LEU A 190 12.25 -66.60 -7.47
C LEU A 190 12.94 -66.38 -6.13
N ALA A 191 13.77 -65.34 -6.04
CA ALA A 191 14.31 -64.81 -4.80
C ALA A 191 13.92 -63.33 -4.64
N ILE A 192 13.52 -62.95 -3.43
CA ILE A 192 13.22 -61.56 -3.06
C ILE A 192 14.30 -61.07 -2.11
N LEU A 193 14.85 -59.90 -2.40
CA LEU A 193 15.84 -59.17 -1.63
C LEU A 193 15.25 -57.83 -1.19
N GLU A 194 15.83 -57.29 -0.13
CA GLU A 194 15.37 -56.10 0.57
C GLU A 194 16.44 -55.02 0.47
N GLN A 195 16.07 -53.82 0.02
CA GLN A 195 16.98 -52.68 -0.05
C GLN A 195 16.47 -51.51 0.79
N ASP A 196 17.40 -50.93 1.54
CA ASP A 196 17.21 -49.69 2.28
C ASP A 196 18.54 -48.96 2.47
N SER A 197 18.48 -47.66 2.68
CA SER A 197 19.66 -46.85 3.01
C SER A 197 19.84 -46.82 4.52
N VAL A 198 20.85 -47.52 5.02
CA VAL A 198 21.16 -47.58 6.45
C VAL A 198 22.36 -46.69 6.80
N VAL A 199 22.22 -45.88 7.85
CA VAL A 199 23.33 -45.14 8.47
C VAL A 199 23.74 -45.90 9.73
N GLY A 200 24.92 -46.52 9.75
CA GLY A 200 25.30 -47.36 10.89
C GLY A 200 26.68 -48.02 10.83
N SER A 201 26.91 -48.96 11.74
CA SER A 201 28.14 -49.77 11.86
C SER A 201 27.86 -51.21 11.44
N LEU A 202 28.76 -51.81 10.66
CA LEU A 202 28.67 -53.20 10.19
C LEU A 202 29.58 -54.12 11.02
N ILE A 203 29.02 -55.24 11.48
CA ILE A 203 29.77 -56.33 12.11
C ILE A 203 29.55 -57.58 11.26
N GLY A 204 30.63 -58.23 10.82
CA GLY A 204 30.58 -59.43 10.01
C GLY A 204 31.75 -60.37 10.30
N PRO A 205 31.65 -61.65 9.91
CA PRO A 205 32.73 -62.60 10.08
C PRO A 205 33.93 -62.22 9.21
N GLU A 206 35.13 -62.52 9.72
CA GLU A 206 36.39 -62.29 9.01
C GLU A 206 36.37 -62.97 7.64
N GLY A 207 36.84 -62.27 6.61
CA GLY A 207 36.90 -62.80 5.24
C GLY A 207 35.53 -62.95 4.56
N GLY A 208 34.45 -62.40 5.12
CA GLY A 208 33.13 -62.40 4.49
C GLY A 208 32.45 -63.77 4.47
N ALA A 209 32.77 -64.63 5.44
CA ALA A 209 32.12 -65.93 5.58
C ALA A 209 30.57 -65.78 5.67
N PRO A 210 29.79 -66.77 5.21
CA PRO A 210 28.33 -66.66 5.28
C PRO A 210 27.85 -66.61 6.74
N ALA A 211 27.09 -65.57 7.09
CA ALA A 211 26.39 -65.44 8.36
C ALA A 211 25.03 -64.75 8.13
N PRO A 212 24.00 -65.06 8.95
CA PRO A 212 22.73 -64.31 8.93
C PRO A 212 22.96 -62.81 9.19
N VAL A 213 22.19 -61.97 8.50
CA VAL A 213 22.20 -60.52 8.74
C VAL A 213 21.19 -60.19 9.84
N GLU A 214 21.69 -59.66 10.96
CA GLU A 214 20.88 -59.10 12.05
C GLU A 214 20.85 -57.57 11.93
N LEU A 215 19.68 -56.97 12.11
CA LEU A 215 19.50 -55.52 12.07
C LEU A 215 19.05 -55.01 13.44
N PHE A 216 19.71 -53.96 13.92
CA PHE A 216 19.30 -53.21 15.11
C PHE A 216 18.96 -51.78 14.69
N SER A 217 17.71 -51.38 14.91
CA SER A 217 17.21 -50.05 14.54
C SER A 217 16.77 -49.25 15.76
N SER A 218 16.95 -47.93 15.71
CA SER A 218 16.50 -47.01 16.77
C SER A 218 15.92 -45.74 16.18
N ALA A 219 14.82 -45.26 16.73
CA ALA A 219 14.21 -43.99 16.34
C ALA A 219 14.81 -42.77 17.07
N ASP A 220 15.46 -42.99 18.22
CA ASP A 220 15.94 -41.95 19.13
C ASP A 220 17.42 -42.10 19.55
N GLY A 221 18.08 -43.15 19.07
CA GLY A 221 19.46 -43.50 19.41
C GLY A 221 19.64 -44.03 20.84
N ARG A 222 18.55 -44.39 21.53
CA ARG A 222 18.59 -44.85 22.93
C ARG A 222 17.96 -46.22 23.12
N ALA A 223 16.83 -46.47 22.45
CA ALA A 223 16.18 -47.78 22.44
C ALA A 223 16.35 -48.46 21.09
N TYR A 224 16.85 -49.70 21.10
CA TYR A 224 17.13 -50.47 19.89
C TYR A 224 16.17 -51.66 19.76
N GLN A 225 15.66 -51.87 18.56
CA GLN A 225 14.83 -53.01 18.19
C GLN A 225 15.61 -53.94 17.28
N HIS A 226 15.60 -55.23 17.61
CA HIS A 226 16.21 -56.29 16.82
C HIS A 226 15.22 -56.83 15.79
N SER A 227 15.67 -57.00 14.55
CA SER A 227 14.94 -57.70 13.49
C SER A 227 15.85 -58.65 12.72
N ALA A 228 15.29 -59.80 12.33
CA ALA A 228 15.90 -60.65 11.31
C ALA A 228 15.60 -60.03 9.94
N GLY A 229 16.65 -59.69 9.17
CA GLY A 229 16.49 -58.95 7.92
C GLY A 229 16.01 -57.50 8.12
N ASN A 230 15.47 -56.89 7.05
CA ASN A 230 15.00 -55.51 7.07
C ASN A 230 13.48 -55.41 6.83
N PRO A 231 12.67 -55.35 7.90
CA PRO A 231 11.22 -55.25 7.78
C PRO A 231 10.72 -53.89 7.28
N ARG A 232 11.61 -52.90 7.15
CA ARG A 232 11.30 -51.55 6.65
C ARG A 232 12.02 -51.21 5.35
N ALA A 233 12.35 -52.22 4.56
CA ALA A 233 12.96 -52.01 3.25
C ALA A 233 12.03 -51.17 2.35
N HIS A 234 12.55 -50.04 1.85
CA HIS A 234 11.82 -49.17 0.93
C HIS A 234 11.61 -49.84 -0.43
N TYR A 235 12.57 -50.65 -0.86
CA TYR A 235 12.55 -51.30 -2.17
C TYR A 235 12.70 -52.81 -2.04
N LEU A 236 11.96 -53.52 -2.88
CA LEU A 236 12.09 -54.96 -3.07
C LEU A 236 12.81 -55.22 -4.38
N ILE A 237 13.74 -56.17 -4.39
CA ILE A 237 14.45 -56.60 -5.60
C ILE A 237 14.16 -58.09 -5.81
N ALA A 238 13.67 -58.47 -6.98
CA ALA A 238 13.41 -59.84 -7.37
C ALA A 238 14.46 -60.34 -8.38
N LEU A 239 14.97 -61.55 -8.15
CA LEU A 239 15.71 -62.33 -9.15
C LEU A 239 14.83 -63.52 -9.55
N ALA A 240 14.55 -63.67 -10.83
CA ALA A 240 13.65 -64.72 -11.33
C ALA A 240 14.19 -65.40 -12.59
N SER A 241 14.03 -66.72 -12.68
CA SER A 241 14.41 -67.51 -13.85
C SER A 241 13.62 -68.83 -13.90
N ASP A 242 13.56 -69.44 -15.08
CA ASP A 242 13.04 -70.80 -15.24
C ASP A 242 14.07 -71.88 -14.86
N GLU A 243 15.34 -71.49 -14.77
CA GLU A 243 16.45 -72.33 -14.33
C GLU A 243 16.83 -71.98 -12.87
N PRO A 244 17.57 -72.86 -12.17
CA PRO A 244 18.07 -72.56 -10.83
C PRO A 244 18.80 -71.22 -10.79
N LEU A 245 18.45 -70.38 -9.81
CA LEU A 245 19.04 -69.04 -9.69
C LEU A 245 20.56 -69.13 -9.44
N PRO A 246 21.34 -68.17 -9.98
CA PRO A 246 22.76 -68.06 -9.65
C PRO A 246 22.94 -67.76 -8.16
N ALA A 247 24.15 -67.97 -7.64
CA ALA A 247 24.45 -67.67 -6.25
C ALA A 247 24.13 -66.20 -5.91
N ILE A 248 23.30 -66.01 -4.89
CA ILE A 248 22.86 -64.69 -4.43
C ILE A 248 23.72 -64.28 -3.23
N THR A 249 24.26 -63.08 -3.30
CA THR A 249 25.12 -62.51 -2.27
C THR A 249 24.41 -61.37 -1.56
N SER A 250 24.63 -61.24 -0.26
CA SER A 250 24.34 -60.00 0.45
C SER A 250 25.29 -58.89 -0.03
N SER A 251 24.78 -57.68 -0.17
CA SER A 251 25.53 -56.53 -0.71
C SER A 251 25.33 -55.33 0.20
N ALA A 252 26.42 -54.61 0.49
CA ALA A 252 26.41 -53.35 1.24
C ALA A 252 27.22 -52.31 0.46
N LEU A 253 26.69 -51.09 0.36
CA LEU A 253 27.37 -49.97 -0.30
C LEU A 253 27.80 -48.94 0.76
N ASP A 254 29.10 -48.90 1.05
CA ASP A 254 29.71 -47.85 1.88
C ASP A 254 30.19 -46.71 0.98
N ASP A 255 29.40 -45.64 0.90
CA ASP A 255 29.74 -44.41 0.18
C ASP A 255 29.98 -43.28 1.19
N ALA A 256 31.23 -43.16 1.67
CA ALA A 256 31.63 -42.10 2.59
C ALA A 256 31.47 -40.68 2.01
N SER A 257 31.37 -40.53 0.67
CA SER A 257 31.11 -39.22 0.04
C SER A 257 29.70 -38.73 0.36
N TRP A 258 28.73 -39.64 0.46
CA TRP A 258 27.35 -39.33 0.83
C TRP A 258 27.24 -38.84 2.28
N LEU A 259 27.92 -39.49 3.23
CA LEU A 259 27.96 -39.05 4.63
C LEU A 259 28.59 -37.65 4.78
N LYS A 260 29.71 -37.38 4.09
CA LYS A 260 30.36 -36.06 4.10
C LYS A 260 29.49 -34.98 3.45
N GLN A 261 28.76 -35.31 2.38
CA GLN A 261 27.80 -34.39 1.76
C GLN A 261 26.62 -34.10 2.69
N ALA A 262 26.08 -35.10 3.39
CA ALA A 262 25.00 -34.90 4.36
C ALA A 262 25.45 -34.05 5.57
N GLU A 263 26.65 -34.27 6.10
CA GLU A 263 27.25 -33.43 7.16
C GLU A 263 27.57 -32.01 6.67
N GLY A 264 28.10 -31.89 5.44
CA GLY A 264 28.42 -30.63 4.79
C GLY A 264 27.18 -29.80 4.50
N HIS A 265 26.11 -30.40 3.98
CA HIS A 265 24.82 -29.74 3.74
C HIS A 265 24.15 -29.33 5.05
N ALA A 266 24.25 -30.14 6.12
CA ALA A 266 23.75 -29.75 7.44
C ALA A 266 24.53 -28.57 8.04
N ALA A 267 25.86 -28.58 7.95
CA ALA A 267 26.71 -27.48 8.42
C ALA A 267 26.51 -26.21 7.58
N HIS A 268 26.37 -26.35 6.26
CA HIS A 268 26.12 -25.25 5.33
C HIS A 268 24.71 -24.67 5.50
N ALA A 269 23.68 -25.51 5.73
CA ALA A 269 22.32 -25.05 6.03
C ALA A 269 22.24 -24.30 7.37
N VAL A 270 23.02 -24.72 8.39
CA VAL A 270 23.13 -23.96 9.66
C VAL A 270 23.88 -22.65 9.47
N ALA A 271 24.92 -22.62 8.63
CA ALA A 271 25.68 -21.40 8.33
C ALA A 271 24.85 -20.41 7.48
N LEU A 272 24.17 -20.90 6.43
CA LEU A 272 23.24 -20.15 5.60
C LEU A 272 22.03 -19.66 6.41
N GLY A 273 21.48 -20.49 7.31
CA GLY A 273 20.40 -20.04 8.20
C GLY A 273 20.83 -18.90 9.13
N ARG A 274 22.10 -18.83 9.52
CA ARG A 274 22.65 -17.67 10.25
C ARG A 274 22.87 -16.47 9.34
N GLU A 275 23.35 -16.69 8.12
CA GLU A 275 23.60 -15.63 7.14
C GLU A 275 22.30 -15.01 6.62
N VAL A 276 21.26 -15.80 6.37
CA VAL A 276 19.90 -15.35 6.03
C VAL A 276 19.34 -14.49 7.15
N VAL A 277 19.46 -14.91 8.42
CA VAL A 277 19.02 -14.07 9.56
C VAL A 277 19.78 -12.74 9.63
N VAL A 278 21.08 -12.73 9.31
CA VAL A 278 21.89 -11.50 9.27
C VAL A 278 21.49 -10.62 8.09
N ARG A 279 21.23 -11.20 6.91
CA ARG A 279 20.84 -10.47 5.70
C ARG A 279 19.39 -9.98 5.73
N ASP A 280 18.49 -10.71 6.37
CA ASP A 280 17.12 -10.28 6.65
C ASP A 280 17.12 -9.07 7.58
N ALA A 281 18.00 -9.06 8.60
CA ALA A 281 18.18 -7.90 9.47
C ALA A 281 18.78 -6.70 8.70
N GLU A 282 19.67 -6.94 7.74
CA GLU A 282 20.27 -5.90 6.91
C GLU A 282 19.29 -5.34 5.87
N ILE A 283 18.44 -6.18 5.27
CA ILE A 283 17.33 -5.76 4.41
C ILE A 283 16.28 -5.00 5.20
N ALA A 284 15.93 -5.45 6.40
CA ALA A 284 15.02 -4.70 7.27
C ALA A 284 15.57 -3.30 7.58
N ARG A 285 16.88 -3.19 7.84
CA ARG A 285 17.57 -1.91 8.04
C ARG A 285 17.58 -1.05 6.77
N LEU A 286 17.90 -1.61 5.61
CA LEU A 286 17.92 -0.87 4.34
C LEU A 286 16.53 -0.42 3.90
N ASN A 287 15.49 -1.23 4.16
CA ASN A 287 14.10 -0.86 3.94
C ASN A 287 13.64 0.25 4.89
N ASP A 288 14.07 0.23 6.16
CA ASP A 288 13.83 1.33 7.10
C ASP A 288 14.52 2.63 6.64
N GLU A 289 15.73 2.54 6.11
CA GLU A 289 16.47 3.68 5.53
C GLU A 289 15.79 4.22 4.24
N LEU A 290 15.31 3.34 3.36
CA LEU A 290 14.56 3.71 2.15
C LEU A 290 13.20 4.34 2.49
N GLN A 291 12.49 3.82 3.49
CA GLN A 291 11.23 4.38 3.96
C GLN A 291 11.41 5.77 4.60
N LYS A 292 12.47 5.96 5.39
CA LYS A 292 12.85 7.29 5.92
C LYS A 292 13.14 8.28 4.80
N ARG A 293 13.85 7.86 3.74
CA ARG A 293 14.16 8.71 2.58
C ARG A 293 12.94 9.01 1.71
N ALA A 294 12.02 8.05 1.55
CA ALA A 294 10.74 8.25 0.91
C ALA A 294 9.87 9.27 1.68
N GLY A 295 9.95 9.27 3.02
CA GLY A 295 9.34 10.30 3.86
C GLY A 295 9.88 11.71 3.59
N ILE A 296 11.21 11.84 3.43
CA ILE A 296 11.85 13.13 3.07
C ILE A 296 11.46 13.57 1.65
N GLU A 297 11.37 12.66 0.68
CA GLU A 297 10.91 13.01 -0.67
C GLU A 297 9.43 13.42 -0.69
N TRP A 298 8.60 12.81 0.15
CA TRP A 298 7.21 13.20 0.36
C TRP A 298 7.10 14.63 0.93
N GLU A 299 7.89 14.98 1.96
CA GLU A 299 7.96 16.34 2.50
C GLU A 299 8.39 17.36 1.43
N LEU A 300 9.33 16.98 0.58
CA LEU A 300 9.84 17.84 -0.49
C LEU A 300 8.81 18.07 -1.61
N VAL A 301 7.97 17.06 -1.89
CA VAL A 301 6.81 17.18 -2.80
C VAL A 301 5.73 18.06 -2.19
N GLN A 302 5.43 17.95 -0.89
CA GLN A 302 4.48 18.82 -0.21
C GLN A 302 4.94 20.29 -0.22
N ALA A 303 6.23 20.53 0.07
CA ALA A 303 6.81 21.87 -0.01
C ALA A 303 6.74 22.45 -1.44
N ARG A 304 6.97 21.63 -2.48
CA ARG A 304 6.84 22.03 -3.89
C ARG A 304 5.40 22.40 -4.27
N ASN A 305 4.43 21.63 -3.79
CA ASN A 305 3.01 21.89 -4.04
C ASN A 305 2.56 23.17 -3.35
N ALA A 306 2.98 23.41 -2.10
CA ALA A 306 2.71 24.65 -1.37
C ALA A 306 3.31 25.88 -2.08
N VAL A 307 4.54 25.78 -2.60
CA VAL A 307 5.16 26.85 -3.40
C VAL A 307 4.40 27.08 -4.71
N ALA A 308 3.92 26.02 -5.38
CA ALA A 308 3.12 26.14 -6.61
C ALA A 308 1.71 26.72 -6.37
N GLU A 309 1.17 26.54 -5.17
CA GLU A 309 -0.11 27.11 -4.71
C GLU A 309 0.05 28.61 -4.40
N LEU A 310 1.06 28.98 -3.62
CA LEU A 310 1.43 30.38 -3.37
C LEU A 310 1.78 31.13 -4.67
N GLN A 311 2.44 30.47 -5.63
CA GLN A 311 2.70 31.05 -6.96
C GLN A 311 1.44 31.19 -7.83
N ARG A 312 0.40 30.37 -7.61
CA ARG A 312 -0.89 30.52 -8.30
C ARG A 312 -1.71 31.64 -7.69
N GLU A 313 -1.74 31.75 -6.36
CA GLU A 313 -2.38 32.86 -5.65
C GLU A 313 -1.73 34.20 -6.02
N ALA A 314 -0.40 34.27 -6.07
CA ALA A 314 0.34 35.47 -6.50
C ALA A 314 0.04 35.88 -7.96
N ARG A 315 -0.35 34.95 -8.84
CA ARG A 315 -0.75 35.24 -10.23
C ARG A 315 -2.19 35.76 -10.35
N GLN A 316 -3.04 35.61 -9.34
CA GLN A 316 -4.40 36.14 -9.33
C GLN A 316 -4.48 37.59 -8.82
N VAL A 317 -3.47 38.05 -8.08
CA VAL A 317 -3.39 39.42 -7.54
C VAL A 317 -3.46 40.52 -8.62
N PRO A 318 -2.79 40.41 -9.79
CA PRO A 318 -2.90 41.40 -10.84
C PRO A 318 -4.32 41.48 -11.45
N GLY A 319 -4.99 40.34 -11.62
CA GLY A 319 -6.35 40.28 -12.16
C GLY A 319 -7.39 40.95 -11.26
N LEU A 320 -7.24 40.81 -9.93
CA LEU A 320 -8.10 41.49 -8.95
C LEU A 320 -7.83 43.00 -8.87
N VAL A 321 -6.59 43.44 -9.07
CA VAL A 321 -6.24 44.87 -9.17
C VAL A 321 -6.81 45.49 -10.44
N GLU A 322 -6.79 44.75 -11.56
CA GLU A 322 -7.36 45.19 -12.83
C GLU A 322 -8.90 45.21 -12.81
N GLN A 323 -9.53 44.21 -12.17
CA GLN A 323 -10.99 44.20 -11.91
C GLN A 323 -11.42 45.36 -11.02
N ARG A 324 -10.64 45.65 -9.96
CA ARG A 324 -10.90 46.79 -9.08
C ARG A 324 -10.74 48.13 -9.81
N ALA A 325 -9.69 48.30 -10.61
CA ALA A 325 -9.49 49.51 -11.40
C ALA A 325 -10.60 49.72 -12.44
N ARG A 326 -11.09 48.63 -13.05
CA ARG A 326 -12.23 48.66 -13.97
C ARG A 326 -13.52 49.04 -13.27
N LEU A 327 -13.80 48.46 -12.09
CA LEU A 327 -14.98 48.81 -11.28
C LEU A 327 -14.90 50.24 -10.73
N GLU A 328 -13.72 50.74 -10.37
CA GLU A 328 -13.49 52.12 -9.95
C GLU A 328 -13.70 53.11 -11.13
N ALA A 329 -13.31 52.73 -12.35
CA ALA A 329 -13.56 53.51 -13.56
C ALA A 329 -15.05 53.53 -13.93
N GLU A 330 -15.74 52.39 -13.90
CA GLU A 330 -17.18 52.29 -14.14
C GLU A 330 -17.99 53.08 -13.09
N LEU A 331 -17.56 53.09 -11.82
CA LEU A 331 -18.15 53.90 -10.76
C LEU A 331 -17.91 55.42 -10.96
N ALA A 332 -16.74 55.80 -11.47
CA ALA A 332 -16.43 57.19 -11.79
C ALA A 332 -17.24 57.69 -12.99
N GLU A 333 -17.42 56.84 -14.01
CA GLU A 333 -18.27 57.12 -15.17
C GLU A 333 -19.74 57.27 -14.76
N ALA A 334 -20.28 56.34 -13.97
CA ALA A 334 -21.64 56.42 -13.45
C ALA A 334 -21.89 57.68 -12.59
N ARG A 335 -20.89 58.11 -11.80
CA ARG A 335 -20.96 59.37 -11.03
C ARG A 335 -20.92 60.61 -11.92
N SER A 336 -20.14 60.59 -13.00
CA SER A 336 -20.11 61.66 -14.00
C SER A 336 -21.47 61.78 -14.71
N THR A 337 -22.04 60.65 -15.12
CA THR A 337 -23.38 60.59 -15.76
C THR A 337 -24.48 61.07 -14.81
N MET A 338 -24.41 60.72 -13.52
CA MET A 338 -25.33 61.27 -12.49
C MET A 338 -25.19 62.78 -12.33
N ALA A 339 -23.97 63.31 -12.30
CA ALA A 339 -23.72 64.75 -12.17
C ALA A 339 -24.10 65.54 -13.44
N GLU A 340 -24.14 64.89 -14.60
CA GLU A 340 -24.62 65.43 -15.87
C GLU A 340 -26.16 65.44 -15.92
N LEU A 341 -26.80 64.35 -15.50
CA LEU A 341 -28.26 64.23 -15.33
C LEU A 341 -28.80 65.20 -14.26
N GLU A 342 -28.05 65.43 -13.17
CA GLU A 342 -28.37 66.46 -12.16
C GLU A 342 -28.14 67.90 -12.65
N ARG A 343 -27.30 68.11 -13.67
CA ARG A 343 -27.13 69.41 -14.33
C ARG A 343 -28.28 69.67 -15.31
N GLU A 344 -28.73 68.64 -16.02
CA GLU A 344 -29.87 68.71 -16.93
C GLU A 344 -31.21 68.85 -16.19
N ALA A 345 -31.36 68.21 -15.02
CA ALA A 345 -32.53 68.38 -14.14
C ALA A 345 -32.65 69.77 -13.47
N ARG A 346 -31.59 70.60 -13.52
CA ARG A 346 -31.60 71.98 -12.98
C ARG A 346 -32.13 73.03 -13.96
N GLN A 347 -32.50 72.64 -15.19
CA GLN A 347 -33.13 73.53 -16.16
C GLN A 347 -34.57 73.08 -16.44
N VAL A 348 -35.52 73.56 -15.64
CA VAL A 348 -36.88 74.06 -16.00
C VAL A 348 -37.73 74.18 -14.71
N PRO A 349 -38.51 75.28 -14.52
CA PRO A 349 -38.60 76.03 -13.25
C PRO A 349 -39.96 75.98 -12.53
N GLY A 350 -39.95 76.23 -11.20
CA GLY A 350 -41.19 76.45 -10.43
C GLY A 350 -41.08 76.60 -8.90
N LEU A 351 -39.93 76.33 -8.27
CA LEU A 351 -39.82 76.30 -6.80
C LEU A 351 -38.81 77.29 -6.18
N VAL A 352 -38.20 78.17 -6.99
CA VAL A 352 -37.27 79.21 -6.52
C VAL A 352 -37.99 80.37 -5.80
N GLU A 353 -39.30 80.53 -6.03
CA GLU A 353 -40.13 81.57 -5.41
C GLU A 353 -40.46 81.28 -3.92
N GLN A 354 -40.39 80.02 -3.49
CA GLN A 354 -40.50 79.64 -2.07
C GLN A 354 -39.19 79.87 -1.30
N ARG A 355 -38.03 79.84 -1.97
CA ARG A 355 -36.72 80.02 -1.33
C ARG A 355 -36.48 81.46 -0.92
N THR A 356 -36.91 82.43 -1.73
CA THR A 356 -36.81 83.86 -1.42
C THR A 356 -37.63 84.24 -0.17
N ARG A 357 -38.68 83.47 0.14
CA ARG A 357 -39.49 83.62 1.36
C ARG A 357 -38.77 83.15 2.62
N LEU A 358 -37.95 82.10 2.53
CA LEU A 358 -37.08 81.64 3.63
C LEU A 358 -35.83 82.52 3.78
N GLU A 359 -35.34 83.11 2.69
CA GLU A 359 -34.27 84.13 2.73
C GLU A 359 -34.72 85.41 3.47
N ALA A 360 -36.03 85.69 3.53
CA ALA A 360 -36.61 86.79 4.33
C ALA A 360 -36.74 86.46 5.83
N GLU A 361 -36.94 85.19 6.21
CA GLU A 361 -36.91 84.75 7.62
C GLU A 361 -35.48 84.77 8.19
N LEU A 362 -34.46 84.50 7.36
CA LEU A 362 -33.06 84.64 7.76
C LEU A 362 -32.65 86.11 7.98
N ALA A 363 -33.37 87.06 7.38
CA ALA A 363 -33.19 88.49 7.66
C ALA A 363 -33.68 88.90 9.06
N GLU A 364 -34.54 88.10 9.71
CA GLU A 364 -34.96 88.29 11.10
C GLU A 364 -33.87 87.82 12.09
N ALA A 365 -33.11 86.78 11.73
CA ALA A 365 -31.95 86.33 12.50
C ALA A 365 -30.80 87.36 12.51
N ARG A 366 -30.71 88.25 11.50
CA ARG A 366 -29.82 89.42 11.53
C ARG A 366 -30.11 90.36 12.69
N SER A 367 -31.32 90.38 13.26
CA SER A 367 -31.65 91.24 14.40
C SER A 367 -31.07 90.75 15.73
N THR A 368 -30.70 89.47 15.83
CA THR A 368 -30.23 88.88 17.11
C THR A 368 -28.71 88.98 17.26
N MET A 369 -27.92 88.91 16.17
CA MET A 369 -26.46 89.05 16.25
C MET A 369 -25.97 90.49 16.40
N ALA A 370 -26.82 91.48 16.08
CA ALA A 370 -26.65 92.87 16.49
C ALA A 370 -26.61 93.03 18.03
N GLU A 371 -27.04 92.03 18.81
CA GLU A 371 -26.86 92.04 20.26
C GLU A 371 -25.43 91.69 20.71
N LEU A 372 -24.61 91.05 19.85
CA LEU A 372 -23.20 90.71 20.13
C LEU A 372 -22.20 91.77 19.65
N GLU A 373 -22.62 92.75 18.82
CA GLU A 373 -21.90 94.01 18.62
C GLU A 373 -21.66 94.81 19.93
N ARG A 374 -22.25 94.40 21.06
CA ARG A 374 -21.99 95.03 22.37
C ARG A 374 -20.74 94.55 23.07
N GLU A 375 -20.25 93.35 22.78
CA GLU A 375 -19.00 92.86 23.38
C GLU A 375 -17.84 93.27 22.49
N ALA A 376 -17.38 94.49 22.75
CA ALA A 376 -16.08 94.61 23.38
C ALA A 376 -14.98 94.52 22.31
N ARG A 377 -14.92 95.53 21.44
CA ARG A 377 -14.10 96.73 21.73
C ARG A 377 -12.70 96.33 22.23
N GLN A 378 -11.82 95.98 21.30
CA GLN A 378 -10.39 96.32 21.35
C GLN A 378 -9.71 95.91 20.04
N VAL A 379 -9.60 96.88 19.12
CA VAL A 379 -8.87 96.86 17.84
C VAL A 379 -7.98 98.12 17.90
N PRO A 380 -6.68 98.17 17.48
CA PRO A 380 -6.17 97.78 16.14
C PRO A 380 -4.71 97.27 16.02
N GLY A 381 -4.40 96.60 14.89
CA GLY A 381 -3.00 96.27 14.49
C GLY A 381 -2.78 95.70 13.07
N LEU A 382 -3.81 95.58 12.24
CA LEU A 382 -3.79 94.95 10.90
C LEU A 382 -3.24 95.82 9.75
N VAL A 383 -2.28 96.71 10.03
CA VAL A 383 -1.55 97.46 8.98
C VAL A 383 -0.04 97.20 9.05
N GLU A 384 0.50 96.70 10.15
CA GLU A 384 1.94 96.56 10.33
C GLU A 384 2.48 95.19 9.83
N GLN A 385 1.69 94.12 9.92
CA GLN A 385 2.12 92.79 9.45
C GLN A 385 2.13 92.65 7.93
N ARG A 386 1.31 93.41 7.20
CA ARG A 386 1.28 93.38 5.73
C ARG A 386 2.55 93.99 5.13
N THR A 387 3.04 95.07 5.73
CA THR A 387 4.29 95.75 5.32
C THR A 387 5.54 94.89 5.61
N ARG A 388 5.48 94.05 6.66
CA ARG A 388 6.57 93.14 7.04
C ARG A 388 6.74 91.97 6.06
N LEU A 389 5.64 91.40 5.56
CA LEU A 389 5.68 90.28 4.62
C LEU A 389 6.05 90.69 3.18
N GLU A 390 5.80 91.94 2.79
CA GLU A 390 6.24 92.48 1.49
C GLU A 390 7.77 92.75 1.45
N ALA A 391 8.39 93.03 2.61
CA ALA A 391 9.84 93.21 2.75
C ALA A 391 10.60 91.88 2.73
N GLU A 392 10.09 90.84 3.40
CA GLU A 392 10.71 89.50 3.46
C GLU A 392 10.71 88.79 2.08
N LEU A 393 9.74 89.08 1.22
CA LEU A 393 9.66 88.52 -0.15
C LEU A 393 10.64 89.18 -1.15
N ALA A 394 11.09 90.41 -0.87
CA ALA A 394 12.12 91.09 -1.66
C ALA A 394 13.53 90.59 -1.31
N GLU A 395 13.76 90.22 -0.04
CA GLU A 395 15.02 89.70 0.48
C GLU A 395 15.35 88.30 -0.08
N ALA A 396 14.35 87.41 -0.16
CA ALA A 396 14.53 86.07 -0.73
C ALA A 396 14.89 86.07 -2.23
N ARG A 397 14.48 87.11 -2.99
CA ARG A 397 14.84 87.29 -4.41
C ARG A 397 16.30 87.76 -4.58
N SER A 398 16.87 88.40 -3.56
CA SER A 398 18.28 88.82 -3.53
C SER A 398 19.22 87.63 -3.21
N THR A 399 18.81 86.72 -2.33
CA THR A 399 19.60 85.51 -1.98
C THR A 399 19.72 84.53 -3.16
N MET A 400 18.77 84.57 -4.10
CA MET A 400 18.83 83.78 -5.33
C MET A 400 19.83 84.33 -6.37
N ALA A 401 20.29 85.59 -6.23
CA ALA A 401 21.45 86.14 -6.95
C ALA A 401 22.79 85.79 -6.26
N GLU A 402 22.73 85.20 -5.06
CA GLU A 402 23.89 84.67 -4.33
C GLU A 402 24.27 83.24 -4.76
N LEU A 403 23.43 82.59 -5.57
CA LEU A 403 23.80 81.41 -6.38
C LEU A 403 24.93 81.69 -7.39
N GLU A 404 25.33 82.93 -7.65
CA GLU A 404 26.27 83.25 -8.74
C GLU A 404 27.70 83.57 -8.27
N ARG A 405 28.01 83.49 -6.96
CA ARG A 405 29.30 83.96 -6.41
C ARG A 405 30.26 82.91 -5.85
N GLU A 406 29.86 81.64 -5.70
CA GLU A 406 30.77 80.54 -5.33
C GLU A 406 31.12 79.61 -6.51
N ALA A 407 30.98 80.13 -7.73
CA ALA A 407 31.68 79.64 -8.92
C ALA A 407 32.92 80.51 -9.20
N ARG A 408 34.07 80.13 -8.61
CA ARG A 408 35.48 80.45 -8.97
C ARG A 408 36.35 79.82 -7.85
N GLN A 409 37.39 79.01 -8.04
CA GLN A 409 38.70 79.31 -8.64
C GLN A 409 39.50 77.96 -8.80
N VAL A 410 39.46 77.19 -9.91
CA VAL A 410 40.15 77.28 -11.23
C VAL A 410 41.68 77.13 -11.16
N PRO A 411 42.28 76.10 -11.81
CA PRO A 411 42.82 76.28 -13.17
C PRO A 411 42.61 75.09 -14.14
N GLY A 412 41.89 75.35 -15.24
CA GLY A 412 41.74 74.44 -16.38
C GLY A 412 40.80 74.96 -17.48
N LEU A 413 40.64 76.28 -17.60
CA LEU A 413 39.55 76.94 -18.34
C LEU A 413 40.00 77.67 -19.62
N VAL A 414 40.80 77.03 -20.48
CA VAL A 414 41.12 77.64 -21.80
C VAL A 414 40.94 76.67 -22.97
N GLU A 415 41.03 75.36 -22.77
CA GLU A 415 41.15 74.43 -23.92
C GLU A 415 39.81 73.88 -24.43
N GLN A 416 38.81 73.65 -23.57
CA GLN A 416 37.52 73.10 -24.01
C GLN A 416 36.52 74.16 -24.48
N ARG A 417 36.60 75.40 -23.98
CA ARG A 417 35.73 76.51 -24.43
C ARG A 417 36.00 76.87 -25.89
N THR A 418 37.27 76.83 -26.29
CA THR A 418 37.72 77.05 -27.68
C THR A 418 37.28 75.93 -28.64
N ARG A 419 36.95 74.73 -28.13
CA ARG A 419 36.63 73.54 -28.95
C ARG A 419 35.17 73.45 -29.40
N LEU A 420 34.20 73.89 -28.60
CA LEU A 420 32.77 73.78 -28.97
C LEU A 420 32.15 75.11 -29.43
N GLU A 421 32.75 76.26 -29.10
CA GLU A 421 32.41 77.54 -29.75
C GLU A 421 32.61 77.46 -31.29
N ALA A 422 33.49 76.55 -31.77
CA ALA A 422 33.66 76.20 -33.17
C ALA A 422 32.55 75.29 -33.74
N GLU A 423 32.04 74.32 -32.98
CA GLU A 423 30.96 73.42 -33.43
C GLU A 423 29.58 74.11 -33.43
N LEU A 424 29.35 75.08 -32.53
CA LEU A 424 28.12 75.89 -32.50
C LEU A 424 28.05 76.91 -33.66
N ALA A 425 29.18 77.25 -34.27
CA ALA A 425 29.24 78.09 -35.47
C ALA A 425 28.84 77.30 -36.73
N GLU A 426 29.09 75.99 -36.76
CA GLU A 426 28.76 75.09 -37.87
C GLU A 426 27.25 74.80 -37.94
N ALA A 427 26.59 74.51 -36.81
CA ALA A 427 25.15 74.27 -36.77
C ALA A 427 24.30 75.51 -37.11
N ARG A 428 24.77 76.72 -36.75
CA ARG A 428 24.10 78.00 -37.08
C ARG A 428 24.15 78.31 -38.59
N SER A 429 25.17 77.82 -39.30
CA SER A 429 25.25 77.89 -40.76
C SER A 429 24.23 76.97 -41.45
N THR A 430 23.94 75.80 -40.88
CA THR A 430 22.94 74.83 -41.40
C THR A 430 21.49 75.30 -41.20
N MET A 431 21.19 75.98 -40.11
CA MET A 431 19.85 76.60 -39.88
C MET A 431 19.56 77.76 -40.84
N ALA A 432 20.58 78.57 -41.20
CA ALA A 432 20.45 79.68 -42.15
C ALA A 432 20.27 79.23 -43.62
N GLU A 433 20.39 77.94 -43.90
CA GLU A 433 20.26 77.36 -45.24
C GLU A 433 18.84 76.83 -45.54
N LEU A 434 18.08 76.37 -44.54
CA LEU A 434 16.68 75.96 -44.75
C LEU A 434 15.65 77.06 -44.46
N GLU A 435 16.00 78.07 -43.65
CA GLU A 435 15.23 79.34 -43.61
C GLU A 435 15.23 80.07 -44.96
N ARG A 436 16.16 79.70 -45.86
CA ARG A 436 16.22 80.11 -47.27
C ARG A 436 15.21 79.35 -48.16
N GLU A 437 14.84 78.12 -47.79
CA GLU A 437 13.80 77.32 -48.45
C GLU A 437 12.38 77.69 -48.01
N ALA A 438 12.23 78.37 -46.86
CA ALA A 438 10.98 78.96 -46.40
C ALA A 438 10.50 80.21 -47.20
N ARG A 439 11.09 80.52 -48.38
CA ARG A 439 10.76 81.74 -49.16
C ARG A 439 10.50 81.53 -50.66
N GLN A 440 9.87 80.42 -51.07
CA GLN A 440 9.36 80.26 -52.46
C GLN A 440 7.91 79.67 -52.57
N VAL A 441 6.96 80.21 -51.78
CA VAL A 441 5.56 80.64 -52.11
C VAL A 441 4.96 80.18 -53.46
N PRO A 442 3.64 79.81 -53.67
CA PRO A 442 2.38 80.26 -52.99
C PRO A 442 1.24 79.20 -52.81
N GLY A 443 0.20 79.50 -52.01
CA GLY A 443 -1.08 78.74 -52.05
C GLY A 443 -2.18 79.06 -51.01
N LEU A 444 -1.90 79.89 -49.99
CA LEU A 444 -2.76 80.06 -48.80
C LEU A 444 -4.01 80.98 -48.93
N VAL A 445 -4.52 81.21 -50.14
CA VAL A 445 -5.81 81.91 -50.36
C VAL A 445 -6.86 80.97 -50.95
N GLU A 446 -6.43 79.87 -51.54
CA GLU A 446 -7.30 78.77 -51.93
C GLU A 446 -7.57 77.91 -50.69
N GLN A 447 -8.84 77.70 -50.39
CA GLN A 447 -9.32 76.67 -49.47
C GLN A 447 -9.28 76.96 -47.97
N ARG A 448 -9.03 78.21 -47.56
CA ARG A 448 -9.84 78.81 -46.47
C ARG A 448 -11.34 78.71 -46.82
N THR A 449 -11.66 78.83 -48.10
CA THR A 449 -12.98 78.58 -48.72
C THR A 449 -13.46 77.12 -48.60
N ARG A 450 -12.56 76.14 -48.38
CA ARG A 450 -12.88 74.71 -48.21
C ARG A 450 -13.31 74.40 -46.78
N LEU A 451 -12.64 75.02 -45.81
CA LEU A 451 -12.98 74.90 -44.39
C LEU A 451 -14.30 75.62 -44.03
N GLU A 452 -14.68 76.68 -44.76
CA GLU A 452 -15.99 77.35 -44.60
C GLU A 452 -17.16 76.52 -45.19
N ALA A 453 -16.89 75.65 -46.17
CA ALA A 453 -17.87 74.73 -46.76
C ALA A 453 -18.08 73.47 -45.89
N GLU A 454 -17.01 72.91 -45.32
CA GLU A 454 -17.06 71.77 -44.39
C GLU A 454 -17.80 72.11 -43.08
N LEU A 455 -17.77 73.37 -42.64
CA LEU A 455 -18.50 73.86 -41.46
C LEU A 455 -20.02 74.05 -41.69
N ALA A 456 -20.45 74.20 -42.94
CA ALA A 456 -21.87 74.30 -43.32
C ALA A 456 -22.53 72.92 -43.42
N GLU A 457 -21.78 71.90 -43.84
CA GLU A 457 -22.21 70.50 -43.94
C GLU A 457 -22.44 69.89 -42.55
N ALA A 458 -21.55 70.15 -41.59
CA ALA A 458 -21.70 69.67 -40.20
C ALA A 458 -22.93 70.26 -39.46
N ARG A 459 -23.35 71.48 -39.81
CA ARG A 459 -24.57 72.12 -39.26
C ARG A 459 -25.87 71.49 -39.81
N SER A 460 -25.82 70.93 -41.01
CA SER A 460 -26.93 70.15 -41.59
C SER A 460 -27.11 68.81 -40.87
N THR A 461 -26.00 68.15 -40.50
CA THR A 461 -25.99 66.88 -39.76
C THR A 461 -26.51 67.02 -38.32
N MET A 462 -26.24 68.15 -37.65
CA MET A 462 -26.80 68.46 -36.33
C MET A 462 -28.33 68.66 -36.33
N ALA A 463 -28.90 69.23 -37.40
CA ALA A 463 -30.35 69.42 -37.56
C ALA A 463 -31.10 68.13 -37.93
N GLU A 464 -30.36 67.08 -38.35
CA GLU A 464 -30.90 65.75 -38.60
C GLU A 464 -30.95 64.91 -37.31
N LEU A 465 -29.98 65.10 -36.41
CA LEU A 465 -29.94 64.51 -35.06
C LEU A 465 -31.02 65.11 -34.12
N GLU A 466 -31.39 66.39 -34.27
CA GLU A 466 -32.53 67.00 -33.56
C GLU A 466 -33.90 66.45 -34.02
N ARG A 467 -33.95 65.74 -35.15
CA ARG A 467 -35.18 65.13 -35.70
C ARG A 467 -35.43 63.73 -35.14
N GLU A 468 -34.38 63.03 -34.73
CA GLU A 468 -34.44 61.71 -34.06
C GLU A 468 -34.82 61.81 -32.57
N ALA A 469 -34.76 63.01 -31.97
CA ALA A 469 -35.26 63.33 -30.63
C ALA A 469 -36.80 63.30 -30.48
N ARG A 470 -37.53 62.50 -31.28
CA ARG A 470 -39.01 62.38 -31.25
C ARG A 470 -39.53 60.94 -31.06
N GLN A 471 -38.75 60.03 -30.47
CA GLN A 471 -39.23 58.67 -30.14
C GLN A 471 -39.10 58.34 -28.64
N VAL A 472 -39.84 59.10 -27.83
CA VAL A 472 -39.89 59.04 -26.35
C VAL A 472 -40.58 57.81 -25.69
N PRO A 473 -41.35 56.88 -26.32
CA PRO A 473 -42.05 55.86 -25.52
C PRO A 473 -41.31 54.54 -25.16
N GLY A 474 -39.99 54.39 -25.35
CA GLY A 474 -39.28 53.13 -25.03
C GLY A 474 -38.48 53.12 -23.72
N LEU A 475 -38.16 54.30 -23.17
CA LEU A 475 -37.23 54.44 -22.04
C LEU A 475 -37.90 54.36 -20.67
N VAL A 476 -39.24 54.47 -20.59
CA VAL A 476 -39.97 54.31 -19.32
C VAL A 476 -39.96 52.85 -18.87
N GLU A 477 -40.03 51.89 -19.80
CA GLU A 477 -40.09 50.45 -19.49
C GLU A 477 -38.71 49.89 -19.06
N GLN A 478 -37.62 50.37 -19.67
CA GLN A 478 -36.25 50.04 -19.24
C GLN A 478 -35.92 50.63 -17.86
N ARG A 479 -36.41 51.83 -17.55
CA ARG A 479 -36.20 52.46 -16.25
C ARG A 479 -36.93 51.70 -15.14
N THR A 480 -38.17 51.27 -15.36
CA THR A 480 -38.91 50.49 -14.35
C THR A 480 -38.29 49.11 -14.11
N ARG A 481 -37.69 48.49 -15.15
CA ARG A 481 -36.96 47.22 -15.02
C ARG A 481 -35.67 47.37 -14.19
N LEU A 482 -34.89 48.42 -14.44
CA LEU A 482 -33.66 48.69 -13.70
C LEU A 482 -33.93 49.16 -12.25
N GLU A 483 -35.04 49.87 -12.01
CA GLU A 483 -35.48 50.24 -10.64
C GLU A 483 -35.87 49.00 -9.81
N ALA A 484 -36.42 47.96 -10.43
CA ALA A 484 -36.76 46.70 -9.76
C ALA A 484 -35.51 45.86 -9.41
N GLU A 485 -34.56 45.73 -10.34
CA GLU A 485 -33.29 45.01 -10.13
C GLU A 485 -32.43 45.69 -9.05
N LEU A 486 -32.45 47.03 -8.96
CA LEU A 486 -31.75 47.79 -7.93
C LEU A 486 -32.41 47.68 -6.54
N ALA A 487 -33.73 47.51 -6.47
CA ALA A 487 -34.46 47.32 -5.21
C ALA A 487 -34.20 45.92 -4.62
N GLU A 488 -34.10 44.89 -5.46
CA GLU A 488 -33.77 43.52 -5.07
C GLU A 488 -32.35 43.44 -4.50
N ALA A 489 -31.37 44.03 -5.17
CA ALA A 489 -29.99 44.09 -4.70
C ALA A 489 -29.83 44.82 -3.35
N ARG A 490 -30.62 45.88 -3.12
CA ARG A 490 -30.63 46.63 -1.84
C ARG A 490 -31.28 45.85 -0.69
N SER A 491 -32.32 45.06 -0.97
CA SER A 491 -32.96 44.19 0.02
C SER A 491 -31.98 43.12 0.52
N THR A 492 -31.29 42.46 -0.41
CA THR A 492 -30.30 41.41 -0.10
C THR A 492 -29.11 41.94 0.70
N MET A 493 -28.62 43.14 0.36
CA MET A 493 -27.57 43.82 1.16
C MET A 493 -28.05 44.18 2.58
N ALA A 494 -29.29 44.66 2.74
CA ALA A 494 -29.84 45.04 4.04
C ALA A 494 -30.26 43.86 4.93
N GLU A 495 -30.37 42.65 4.35
CA GLU A 495 -30.61 41.39 5.07
C GLU A 495 -29.27 40.82 5.58
N LEU A 496 -28.24 40.81 4.72
CA LEU A 496 -26.86 40.46 5.09
C LEU A 496 -26.27 41.39 6.17
N GLU A 497 -26.56 42.70 6.12
CA GLU A 497 -26.13 43.66 7.14
C GLU A 497 -26.89 43.56 8.48
N ARG A 498 -28.05 42.87 8.50
CA ARG A 498 -28.87 42.66 9.71
C ARG A 498 -28.44 41.41 10.45
N GLU A 499 -28.11 40.33 9.72
CA GLU A 499 -27.58 39.09 10.30
C GLU A 499 -26.18 39.31 10.92
N ALA A 500 -25.39 40.24 10.38
CA ALA A 500 -24.08 40.61 10.94
C ALA A 500 -24.15 41.37 12.29
N ARG A 501 -25.34 41.80 12.76
CA ARG A 501 -25.49 42.63 13.98
C ARG A 501 -26.03 41.89 15.22
N GLN A 502 -26.26 40.57 15.17
CA GLN A 502 -26.89 39.83 16.29
C GLN A 502 -26.06 38.70 16.92
N VAL A 503 -24.74 38.85 17.10
CA VAL A 503 -23.97 37.96 18.01
C VAL A 503 -23.13 38.76 19.01
N PRO A 504 -23.69 39.10 20.19
CA PRO A 504 -22.95 39.72 21.29
C PRO A 504 -22.16 38.65 22.07
N GLY A 505 -20.96 38.35 21.60
CA GLY A 505 -19.96 37.50 22.29
C GLY A 505 -18.53 37.75 21.82
N LEU A 506 -18.35 38.43 20.68
CA LEU A 506 -17.07 38.65 20.01
C LEU A 506 -16.32 39.94 20.42
N VAL A 507 -16.70 40.57 21.53
CA VAL A 507 -15.95 41.73 22.04
C VAL A 507 -14.76 41.29 22.90
N GLU A 508 -14.89 40.18 23.62
CA GLU A 508 -13.85 39.65 24.50
C GLU A 508 -12.77 38.87 23.72
N GLN A 509 -13.14 38.18 22.64
CA GLN A 509 -12.21 37.53 21.71
C GLN A 509 -11.43 38.52 20.85
N ARG A 510 -12.01 39.68 20.50
CA ARG A 510 -11.32 40.71 19.71
C ARG A 510 -10.16 41.32 20.48
N THR A 511 -10.32 41.59 21.77
CA THR A 511 -9.25 42.15 22.60
C THR A 511 -8.10 41.17 22.82
N ARG A 512 -8.38 39.86 22.83
CA ARG A 512 -7.36 38.80 22.89
C ARG A 512 -6.60 38.65 21.57
N LEU A 513 -7.31 38.69 20.43
CA LEU A 513 -6.71 38.64 19.09
C LEU A 513 -5.94 39.91 18.74
N GLU A 514 -6.33 41.08 19.25
CA GLU A 514 -5.57 42.33 19.07
C GLU A 514 -4.21 42.29 19.78
N ALA A 515 -4.08 41.54 20.89
CA ALA A 515 -2.81 41.31 21.58
C ALA A 515 -1.92 40.30 20.82
N GLU A 516 -2.50 39.21 20.30
CA GLU A 516 -1.79 38.22 19.47
C GLU A 516 -1.35 38.81 18.11
N LEU A 517 -2.13 39.74 17.53
CA LEU A 517 -1.78 40.45 16.29
C LEU A 517 -0.62 41.45 16.49
N ALA A 518 -0.47 42.02 17.69
CA ALA A 518 0.65 42.90 18.02
C ALA A 518 1.97 42.12 18.16
N GLU A 519 1.92 40.91 18.72
CA GLU A 519 3.05 39.98 18.80
C GLU A 519 3.45 39.48 17.41
N ALA A 520 2.47 39.07 16.59
CA ALA A 520 2.70 38.65 15.21
C ALA A 520 3.31 39.76 14.34
N ARG A 521 2.93 41.03 14.53
CA ARG A 521 3.53 42.18 13.81
C ARG A 521 4.99 42.44 14.22
N SER A 522 5.36 42.17 15.47
CA SER A 522 6.75 42.25 15.93
C SER A 522 7.60 41.16 15.26
N THR A 523 7.07 39.94 15.20
CA THR A 523 7.71 38.81 14.51
C THR A 523 7.81 39.06 13.00
N MET A 524 6.79 39.68 12.39
CA MET A 524 6.79 40.06 10.97
C MET A 524 7.84 41.14 10.65
N ALA A 525 8.09 42.10 11.55
CA ALA A 525 9.13 43.10 11.41
C ALA A 525 10.56 42.55 11.65
N GLU A 526 10.67 41.39 12.32
CA GLU A 526 11.90 40.58 12.39
C GLU A 526 12.12 39.79 11.09
N LEU A 527 11.06 39.17 10.56
CA LEU A 527 11.06 38.44 9.30
C LEU A 527 11.29 39.36 8.08
N GLU A 528 10.78 40.61 8.09
CA GLU A 528 11.07 41.62 7.06
C GLU A 528 12.50 42.16 7.12
N ARG A 529 13.19 42.02 8.25
CA ARG A 529 14.62 42.28 8.40
C ARG A 529 15.45 41.15 7.81
N GLU A 530 15.03 39.90 7.99
CA GLU A 530 15.63 38.72 7.36
C GLU A 530 15.36 38.66 5.85
N ALA A 531 14.20 39.12 5.39
CA ALA A 531 13.83 39.19 3.98
C ALA A 531 14.66 40.19 3.16
N ARG A 532 15.51 41.03 3.77
CA ARG A 532 16.47 41.90 3.04
C ARG A 532 17.72 41.15 2.56
N GLN A 533 17.88 39.85 2.88
CA GLN A 533 19.00 39.00 2.46
C GLN A 533 18.69 38.13 1.22
N VAL A 534 17.83 38.60 0.31
CA VAL A 534 17.37 37.88 -0.90
C VAL A 534 18.48 37.26 -1.79
N PRO A 535 19.72 37.78 -1.87
CA PRO A 535 20.76 37.10 -2.65
C PRO A 535 21.13 35.68 -2.17
N GLY A 536 20.94 35.37 -0.88
CA GLY A 536 21.29 34.05 -0.30
C GLY A 536 20.31 32.92 -0.64
N LEU A 537 19.05 33.25 -0.95
CA LEU A 537 17.99 32.26 -1.21
C LEU A 537 18.12 31.61 -2.60
N VAL A 538 18.71 32.31 -3.57
CA VAL A 538 19.01 31.74 -4.90
C VAL A 538 20.18 30.74 -4.81
N GLU A 539 21.16 31.03 -3.96
CA GLU A 539 22.30 30.15 -3.71
C GLU A 539 21.88 28.90 -2.88
N GLN A 540 21.03 29.09 -1.87
CA GLN A 540 20.39 27.97 -1.13
C GLN A 540 19.50 27.10 -2.02
N ARG A 541 18.71 27.69 -2.93
CA ARG A 541 17.90 26.93 -3.88
C ARG A 541 18.76 26.09 -4.82
N THR A 542 19.83 26.67 -5.35
CA THR A 542 20.75 25.95 -6.25
C THR A 542 21.47 24.83 -5.51
N ARG A 543 21.83 25.05 -4.24
CA ARG A 543 22.41 24.05 -3.36
C ARG A 543 21.43 22.92 -3.03
N LEU A 544 20.17 23.24 -2.70
CA LEU A 544 19.12 22.26 -2.41
C LEU A 544 18.71 21.45 -3.66
N GLU A 545 18.71 22.06 -4.85
CA GLU A 545 18.48 21.35 -6.12
C GLU A 545 19.62 20.35 -6.42
N ALA A 546 20.87 20.69 -6.09
CA ALA A 546 22.02 19.79 -6.20
C ALA A 546 22.00 18.67 -5.15
N GLU A 547 21.64 18.98 -3.89
CA GLU A 547 21.48 17.99 -2.81
C GLU A 547 20.32 17.01 -3.11
N LEU A 548 19.23 17.49 -3.73
CA LEU A 548 18.11 16.66 -4.18
C LEU A 548 18.50 15.72 -5.34
N ALA A 549 19.28 16.22 -6.30
CA ALA A 549 19.79 15.39 -7.39
C ALA A 549 20.75 14.30 -6.86
N ALA A 550 21.60 14.64 -5.89
CA ALA A 550 22.48 13.69 -5.23
C ALA A 550 21.68 12.64 -4.42
N ALA A 551 20.68 13.06 -3.65
CA ALA A 551 19.83 12.16 -2.87
C ALA A 551 19.06 11.16 -3.76
N ARG A 552 18.54 11.62 -4.91
CA ARG A 552 17.88 10.74 -5.90
C ARG A 552 18.83 9.73 -6.53
N SER A 553 20.06 10.13 -6.83
CA SER A 553 21.10 9.21 -7.31
C SER A 553 21.41 8.16 -6.25
N THR A 554 21.64 8.57 -4.99
CA THR A 554 21.91 7.64 -3.89
C THR A 554 20.73 6.71 -3.62
N MET A 555 19.49 7.18 -3.79
CA MET A 555 18.31 6.33 -3.64
C MET A 555 18.18 5.32 -4.77
N ALA A 556 18.49 5.70 -6.02
CA ALA A 556 18.56 4.76 -7.13
C ALA A 556 19.71 3.76 -6.97
N ASP A 557 20.85 4.16 -6.38
CA ASP A 557 21.95 3.27 -6.04
C ASP A 557 21.55 2.27 -4.93
N LEU A 558 20.92 2.75 -3.86
CA LEU A 558 20.41 1.91 -2.77
C LEU A 558 19.29 0.98 -3.24
N GLN A 559 18.40 1.42 -4.14
CA GLN A 559 17.38 0.54 -4.74
C GLN A 559 18.03 -0.55 -5.60
N ARG A 560 19.06 -0.22 -6.38
CA ARG A 560 19.82 -1.21 -7.15
C ARG A 560 20.57 -2.19 -6.25
N GLU A 561 21.16 -1.72 -5.16
CA GLU A 561 21.85 -2.55 -4.17
C GLU A 561 20.87 -3.46 -3.42
N THR A 562 19.69 -2.93 -3.05
CA THR A 562 18.61 -3.71 -2.42
C THR A 562 18.03 -4.75 -3.39
N GLN A 563 17.85 -4.41 -4.66
CA GLN A 563 17.43 -5.35 -5.71
C GLN A 563 18.49 -6.42 -5.99
N GLN A 564 19.78 -6.06 -5.97
CA GLN A 564 20.88 -7.03 -6.11
C GLN A 564 20.96 -7.95 -4.89
N LEU A 565 20.80 -7.43 -3.67
CA LEU A 565 20.74 -8.23 -2.44
C LEU A 565 19.51 -9.15 -2.44
N GLN A 566 18.35 -8.66 -2.89
CA GLN A 566 17.15 -9.47 -3.03
C GLN A 566 17.35 -10.58 -4.06
N ALA A 567 17.91 -10.27 -5.24
CA ALA A 567 18.23 -11.28 -6.25
C ALA A 567 19.27 -12.31 -5.76
N GLN A 568 20.25 -11.88 -4.95
CA GLN A 568 21.20 -12.79 -4.30
C GLN A 568 20.54 -13.67 -3.23
N ILE A 569 19.56 -13.14 -2.50
CA ILE A 569 18.76 -13.92 -1.56
C ILE A 569 17.84 -14.88 -2.31
N ASP A 570 17.19 -14.45 -3.39
CA ASP A 570 16.32 -15.31 -4.19
C ASP A 570 17.13 -16.43 -4.85
N GLU A 571 18.35 -16.14 -5.34
CA GLU A 571 19.30 -17.14 -5.84
C GLU A 571 19.79 -18.06 -4.70
N ARG A 572 20.03 -17.54 -3.50
CA ARG A 572 20.40 -18.36 -2.32
C ARG A 572 19.25 -19.21 -1.80
N VAL A 573 18.02 -18.68 -1.82
CA VAL A 573 16.78 -19.37 -1.48
C VAL A 573 16.50 -20.43 -2.52
N ARG A 574 16.74 -20.16 -3.80
CA ARG A 574 16.69 -21.14 -4.88
C ARG A 574 17.75 -22.23 -4.69
N GLN A 575 19.00 -21.90 -4.38
CA GLN A 575 20.05 -22.88 -4.06
C GLN A 575 19.71 -23.69 -2.79
N ILE A 576 19.08 -23.06 -1.80
CA ILE A 576 18.56 -23.73 -0.60
C ILE A 576 17.39 -24.65 -0.97
N GLN A 577 16.49 -24.23 -1.85
CA GLN A 577 15.38 -25.02 -2.37
C GLN A 577 15.88 -26.15 -3.27
N GLU A 578 16.95 -25.98 -4.03
CA GLU A 578 17.64 -27.03 -4.79
C GLU A 578 18.33 -28.02 -3.84
N VAL A 579 18.87 -27.57 -2.70
CA VAL A 579 19.36 -28.44 -1.61
C VAL A 579 18.20 -29.18 -0.92
N PHE A 580 17.04 -28.55 -0.73
CA PHE A 580 15.82 -29.19 -0.18
C PHE A 580 15.11 -30.10 -1.19
N ALA A 581 15.25 -29.85 -2.49
CA ALA A 581 14.75 -30.66 -3.59
C ALA A 581 15.71 -31.82 -3.93
N SER A 582 17.01 -31.70 -3.61
CA SER A 582 17.94 -32.83 -3.61
C SER A 582 17.53 -33.82 -2.51
N THR A 583 17.44 -35.09 -2.87
CA THR A 583 16.53 -36.09 -2.31
C THR A 583 16.93 -36.64 -0.93
N SER A 584 17.29 -35.77 0.02
CA SER A 584 17.81 -36.10 1.37
C SER A 584 16.98 -35.54 2.53
N TRP A 585 15.71 -35.19 2.35
CA TRP A 585 14.90 -34.59 3.43
C TRP A 585 14.33 -35.59 4.46
N ARG A 586 14.75 -36.87 4.41
CA ARG A 586 14.35 -37.90 5.38
C ARG A 586 15.43 -38.23 6.40
N LEU A 587 15.85 -37.22 7.16
CA LEU A 587 16.15 -37.42 8.57
C LEU A 587 14.90 -37.15 9.41
N THR A 588 13.96 -38.10 9.28
CA THR A 588 13.08 -38.63 10.32
C THR A 588 11.86 -37.75 10.77
N LYS A 589 10.67 -38.38 10.78
CA LYS A 589 9.42 -37.96 11.50
C LYS A 589 9.61 -37.56 12.99
N PRO A 590 10.64 -38.01 13.75
CA PRO A 590 11.09 -37.42 15.00
C PRO A 590 11.48 -35.94 14.88
N VAL A 591 11.91 -35.34 13.77
CA VAL A 591 12.19 -33.88 13.74
C VAL A 591 10.89 -33.06 13.67
N ARG A 592 9.84 -33.59 13.02
CA ARG A 592 8.48 -33.01 13.10
C ARG A 592 7.82 -33.27 14.47
N ARG A 593 8.00 -34.47 15.06
CA ARG A 593 7.55 -34.78 16.44
C ARG A 593 8.42 -34.15 17.53
N ILE A 594 9.69 -33.84 17.30
CA ILE A 594 10.57 -33.08 18.20
C ILE A 594 10.30 -31.59 17.97
N GLY A 595 10.00 -31.12 16.76
CA GLY A 595 9.49 -29.77 16.52
C GLY A 595 8.20 -29.52 17.32
N TRP A 596 7.25 -30.46 17.26
CA TRP A 596 5.97 -30.37 17.98
C TRP A 596 6.09 -30.73 19.48
N ALA A 597 6.71 -31.86 19.83
CA ALA A 597 6.86 -32.29 21.24
C ALA A 597 7.97 -31.54 21.97
N THR A 598 8.97 -30.96 21.30
CA THR A 598 9.96 -30.08 21.94
C THR A 598 9.64 -28.60 21.81
N ALA A 599 8.68 -28.14 21.01
CA ALA A 599 8.06 -26.84 21.25
C ALA A 599 7.30 -26.84 22.59
N GLY A 600 6.53 -27.89 22.87
CA GLY A 600 5.85 -28.08 24.17
C GLY A 600 6.79 -28.46 25.32
N MET A 601 7.75 -29.38 25.10
CA MET A 601 8.65 -29.87 26.14
C MET A 601 9.89 -29.00 26.36
N ARG A 602 10.43 -28.27 25.36
CA ARG A 602 11.41 -27.19 25.62
C ARG A 602 10.74 -25.95 26.20
N ARG A 603 9.44 -25.67 25.96
CA ARG A 603 8.70 -24.65 26.74
C ARG A 603 8.56 -25.07 28.20
N ARG A 604 8.20 -26.32 28.49
CA ARG A 604 8.12 -26.84 29.88
C ARG A 604 9.48 -26.99 30.57
N LEU A 605 10.53 -27.39 29.85
CA LEU A 605 11.90 -27.51 30.39
C LEU A 605 12.67 -26.18 30.42
N ARG A 606 12.44 -25.21 29.51
CA ARG A 606 12.98 -23.83 29.63
C ARG A 606 12.20 -22.99 30.63
N ALA A 607 10.89 -23.19 30.78
CA ALA A 607 10.13 -22.63 31.90
C ALA A 607 10.59 -23.19 33.25
N ALA A 608 11.23 -24.36 33.25
CA ALA A 608 11.83 -24.98 34.44
C ALA A 608 13.32 -24.64 34.65
N MET A 609 14.02 -24.00 33.69
CA MET A 609 15.48 -23.83 33.72
C MET A 609 15.99 -22.39 33.50
N THR A 610 15.10 -21.42 33.28
CA THR A 610 15.40 -19.99 33.36
C THR A 610 14.55 -19.41 34.49
N PRO A 611 15.07 -18.56 35.39
CA PRO A 611 14.24 -17.98 36.42
C PRO A 611 13.11 -17.23 35.71
N ALA A 612 11.85 -17.64 35.94
CA ALA A 612 10.73 -16.79 35.60
C ALA A 612 11.01 -15.42 36.23
N ALA A 613 10.88 -14.34 35.46
CA ALA A 613 10.71 -13.04 36.08
C ALA A 613 9.60 -13.22 37.12
N ALA A 614 9.90 -12.88 38.38
CA ALA A 614 9.02 -13.20 39.49
C ALA A 614 7.61 -12.72 39.12
N PRO A 615 6.58 -13.58 39.21
CA PRO A 615 5.22 -13.16 38.91
C PRO A 615 4.92 -11.95 39.77
N ARG A 616 4.46 -10.86 39.14
CA ARG A 616 4.03 -9.69 39.88
C ARG A 616 2.86 -10.13 40.76
N GLN A 617 3.09 -10.21 42.07
CA GLN A 617 2.02 -10.43 43.04
C GLN A 617 1.18 -9.16 43.06
N ARG A 618 0.08 -9.19 42.30
CA ARG A 618 -0.86 -8.08 42.22
C ARG A 618 -1.56 -7.91 43.55
N ALA A 619 -1.58 -6.69 44.10
CA ALA A 619 -2.52 -6.38 45.15
C ALA A 619 -3.94 -6.52 44.57
N PRO A 620 -4.92 -7.12 45.28
CA PRO A 620 -6.29 -7.32 44.79
C PRO A 620 -7.02 -6.03 44.34
N SER A 621 -6.47 -4.86 44.68
CA SER A 621 -7.01 -3.53 44.38
C SER A 621 -6.44 -2.87 43.10
N GLU A 622 -5.40 -3.40 42.47
CA GLU A 622 -4.82 -2.78 41.27
C GLU A 622 -5.64 -3.09 40.01
N PRO A 623 -5.98 -2.09 39.16
CA PRO A 623 -6.77 -2.31 37.95
C PRO A 623 -6.02 -3.15 36.90
N PRO A 624 -6.72 -3.99 36.10
CA PRO A 624 -6.14 -4.77 35.01
C PRO A 624 -5.49 -3.87 33.95
N ARG A 625 -4.40 -4.34 33.36
CA ARG A 625 -3.57 -3.57 32.41
C ARG A 625 -3.60 -4.23 31.04
N VAL A 626 -3.83 -3.42 30.02
CA VAL A 626 -3.85 -3.86 28.62
C VAL A 626 -2.85 -3.06 27.81
N LEU A 627 -2.08 -3.74 26.94
CA LEU A 627 -1.17 -3.11 25.99
C LEU A 627 -1.65 -3.37 24.56
N PHE A 628 -1.84 -2.30 23.81
CA PHE A 628 -2.05 -2.35 22.37
C PHE A 628 -0.73 -2.06 21.65
N ILE A 629 -0.35 -2.93 20.73
CA ILE A 629 0.80 -2.73 19.85
C ILE A 629 0.29 -2.66 18.42
N ASP A 630 0.57 -1.55 17.73
CA ASP A 630 0.27 -1.38 16.30
C ASP A 630 1.48 -0.77 15.58
N TRP A 631 1.51 -0.85 14.26
CA TRP A 631 2.67 -0.43 13.47
C TRP A 631 2.99 1.06 13.64
N MET A 632 1.98 1.91 13.67
CA MET A 632 2.09 3.37 13.77
C MET A 632 1.14 3.92 14.82
N VAL A 633 1.36 5.16 15.24
CA VAL A 633 0.43 5.90 16.09
C VAL A 633 -0.93 6.04 15.39
N PRO A 634 -2.07 5.73 16.04
CA PRO A 634 -3.38 5.85 15.41
C PRO A 634 -3.70 7.31 15.06
N THR A 635 -4.18 7.52 13.83
CA THR A 635 -4.65 8.80 13.28
C THR A 635 -6.15 8.73 12.97
N PRO A 636 -7.05 8.94 13.95
CA PRO A 636 -8.47 8.58 13.84
C PRO A 636 -9.29 9.39 12.81
N ASP A 637 -8.79 10.53 12.34
CA ASP A 637 -9.33 11.34 11.23
C ASP A 637 -8.92 10.83 9.84
N GLN A 638 -7.83 10.07 9.74
CA GLN A 638 -7.25 9.71 8.45
C GLN A 638 -7.75 8.35 7.94
N ASP A 639 -8.00 7.39 8.85
CA ASP A 639 -8.40 6.05 8.45
C ASP A 639 -9.27 5.32 9.49
N SER A 640 -10.04 4.36 8.99
CA SER A 640 -11.03 3.63 9.76
C SER A 640 -10.45 2.64 10.78
N GLY A 641 -9.23 2.17 10.55
CA GLY A 641 -8.53 1.26 11.48
C GLY A 641 -8.01 2.02 12.69
N SER A 642 -7.43 3.20 12.48
CA SER A 642 -7.02 4.12 13.55
C SER A 642 -8.19 4.55 14.43
N LEU A 643 -9.35 4.86 13.84
CA LEU A 643 -10.56 5.17 14.60
C LEU A 643 -11.07 3.99 15.43
N ASP A 644 -10.98 2.78 14.88
CA ASP A 644 -11.34 1.58 15.63
C ASP A 644 -10.40 1.36 16.82
N LEU A 645 -9.09 1.41 16.61
CA LEU A 645 -8.10 1.27 17.68
C LEU A 645 -8.30 2.30 18.80
N TRP A 646 -8.62 3.54 18.44
CA TRP A 646 -8.97 4.59 19.41
C TRP A 646 -10.21 4.24 20.24
N ASN A 647 -11.26 3.72 19.58
CA ASN A 647 -12.47 3.27 20.27
C ASN A 647 -12.20 2.03 21.14
N GLN A 648 -11.34 1.11 20.72
CA GLN A 648 -10.93 -0.04 21.52
C GLN A 648 -10.19 0.41 22.79
N LEU A 649 -9.22 1.33 22.67
CA LEU A 649 -8.53 1.93 23.83
C LEU A 649 -9.54 2.57 24.80
N SER A 650 -10.50 3.34 24.28
CA SER A 650 -11.57 3.97 25.06
C SER A 650 -12.48 2.95 25.74
N LEU A 651 -12.80 1.84 25.07
CA LEU A 651 -13.59 0.74 25.62
C LEU A 651 -12.88 0.07 26.78
N PHE A 652 -11.59 -0.24 26.65
CA PHE A 652 -10.82 -0.84 27.75
C PHE A 652 -10.72 0.10 28.96
N GLN A 653 -10.52 1.40 28.75
CA GLN A 653 -10.60 2.38 29.83
C GLN A 653 -11.98 2.41 30.49
N ALA A 654 -13.07 2.42 29.71
CA ALA A 654 -14.44 2.38 30.23
C ALA A 654 -14.73 1.08 31.01
N MET A 655 -14.19 -0.05 30.57
CA MET A 655 -14.25 -1.33 31.28
C MET A 655 -13.48 -1.29 32.62
N GLY A 656 -12.56 -0.33 32.80
CA GLY A 656 -11.78 -0.13 34.03
C GLY A 656 -10.35 -0.64 33.95
N TYR A 657 -9.81 -0.84 32.74
CA TYR A 657 -8.41 -1.19 32.53
C TYR A 657 -7.51 0.06 32.48
N GLU A 658 -6.28 -0.09 32.94
CA GLU A 658 -5.18 0.80 32.58
C GLU A 658 -4.71 0.45 31.15
N ALA A 659 -5.10 1.27 30.18
CA ALA A 659 -4.74 1.07 28.78
C ALA A 659 -3.37 1.69 28.45
N ALA A 660 -2.54 0.94 27.73
CA ALA A 660 -1.28 1.39 27.18
C ALA A 660 -1.24 1.17 25.66
N PHE A 661 -0.45 2.01 24.99
CA PHE A 661 -0.23 1.92 23.54
C PHE A 661 1.27 2.00 23.24
N MET A 662 1.75 1.16 22.32
CA MET A 662 3.12 1.16 21.81
C MET A 662 3.12 1.12 20.28
N PRO A 663 3.62 2.15 19.58
CA PRO A 663 3.88 2.07 18.16
C PRO A 663 5.16 1.27 17.88
N VAL A 664 5.21 0.57 16.75
CA VAL A 664 6.45 -0.03 16.23
C VAL A 664 7.33 1.03 15.58
N VAL A 665 6.72 2.00 14.91
CA VAL A 665 7.36 3.11 14.20
C VAL A 665 6.62 4.41 14.54
N GLU A 666 7.38 5.45 14.90
CA GLU A 666 6.87 6.82 15.00
C GLU A 666 7.29 7.64 13.78
N ARG A 667 6.34 8.33 13.15
CA ARG A 667 6.58 9.18 11.99
C ARG A 667 6.72 10.66 12.39
N PRO A 668 7.43 11.46 11.58
CA PRO A 668 7.30 12.91 11.62
C PRO A 668 5.82 13.29 11.46
N GLY A 669 5.27 14.01 12.44
CA GLY A 669 3.84 14.38 12.47
C GLY A 669 2.95 13.53 13.39
N ASP A 670 3.45 12.43 13.97
CA ASP A 670 2.67 11.64 14.93
C ASP A 670 2.59 12.30 16.34
N ALA A 671 3.44 13.29 16.62
CA ALA A 671 3.55 13.92 17.94
C ALA A 671 2.21 14.48 18.50
N PRO A 672 1.36 15.17 17.70
CA PRO A 672 0.03 15.59 18.16
C PRO A 672 -0.87 14.41 18.56
N TYR A 673 -0.86 13.31 17.79
CA TYR A 673 -1.67 12.11 18.08
C TYR A 673 -1.16 11.36 19.31
N ALA A 674 0.16 11.25 19.47
CA ALA A 674 0.78 10.68 20.66
C ALA A 674 0.42 11.49 21.91
N GLU A 675 0.40 12.82 21.81
CA GLU A 675 -0.03 13.70 22.90
C GLU A 675 -1.53 13.58 23.18
N ALA A 676 -2.37 13.45 22.15
CA ALA A 676 -3.80 13.18 22.32
C ALA A 676 -4.05 11.87 23.07
N LEU A 677 -3.29 10.80 22.79
CA LEU A 677 -3.34 9.54 23.54
C LEU A 677 -2.97 9.74 25.02
N ARG A 678 -1.90 10.49 25.31
CA ARG A 678 -1.49 10.79 26.69
C ARG A 678 -2.55 11.59 27.43
N LYS A 679 -3.12 12.63 26.81
CA LYS A 679 -4.22 13.43 27.36
C LYS A 679 -5.48 12.60 27.60
N ALA A 680 -5.76 11.62 26.75
CA ALA A 680 -6.85 10.65 26.92
C ALA A 680 -6.60 9.65 28.07
N GLY A 681 -5.44 9.71 28.75
CA GLY A 681 -5.07 8.82 29.85
C GLY A 681 -4.55 7.46 29.40
N VAL A 682 -4.10 7.33 28.15
CA VAL A 682 -3.42 6.13 27.64
C VAL A 682 -1.94 6.21 27.98
N ARG A 683 -1.40 5.16 28.62
CA ARG A 683 0.04 5.06 28.88
C ARG A 683 0.77 4.84 27.55
N TYR A 684 1.43 5.87 27.07
CA TYR A 684 2.15 5.83 25.81
C TYR A 684 3.58 5.31 26.01
N LEU A 685 3.93 4.22 25.33
CA LEU A 685 5.24 3.58 25.37
C LEU A 685 5.95 3.83 24.04
N ALA A 686 6.98 4.66 24.01
CA ALA A 686 7.80 4.89 22.83
C ALA A 686 9.25 4.52 23.08
N ALA A 687 9.87 3.92 22.06
CA ALA A 687 11.28 3.61 22.09
C ALA A 687 12.07 4.92 21.94
N GLY A 688 12.93 5.24 22.91
CA GLY A 688 13.85 6.36 22.76
C GLY A 688 14.87 6.10 21.64
N ALA A 689 15.62 7.13 21.25
CA ALA A 689 16.63 7.02 20.18
C ALA A 689 17.66 5.89 20.41
N ASP A 690 17.91 5.52 21.67
CA ASP A 690 18.86 4.49 22.09
C ASP A 690 18.21 3.13 22.44
N SER A 691 16.92 2.95 22.17
CA SER A 691 16.18 1.72 22.52
C SER A 691 15.39 1.19 21.33
N SER A 692 15.18 -0.11 21.25
CA SER A 692 14.30 -0.73 20.25
C SER A 692 12.90 -0.98 20.83
N PRO A 693 11.85 -1.05 19.99
CA PRO A 693 10.53 -1.50 20.43
C PRO A 693 10.55 -2.85 21.15
N GLU A 694 11.43 -3.78 20.74
CA GLU A 694 11.62 -5.07 21.41
C GLU A 694 12.19 -4.90 22.82
N GLN A 695 13.13 -3.98 23.02
CA GLN A 695 13.73 -3.75 24.33
C GLN A 695 12.76 -3.04 25.27
N LEU A 696 12.05 -2.02 24.78
CA LEU A 696 10.97 -1.38 25.51
C LEU A 696 9.89 -2.38 25.95
N LEU A 697 9.49 -3.26 25.03
CA LEU A 697 8.55 -4.34 25.34
C LEU A 697 9.14 -5.32 26.35
N GLN A 698 10.41 -5.69 26.23
CA GLN A 698 11.05 -6.57 27.21
C GLN A 698 11.04 -5.98 28.63
N ASP A 699 11.22 -4.66 28.75
CA ASP A 699 11.24 -3.96 30.04
C ASP A 699 9.83 -3.76 30.61
N ALA A 700 8.83 -3.55 29.75
CA ALA A 700 7.46 -3.23 30.16
C ALA A 700 6.48 -4.42 30.16
N ALA A 701 6.75 -5.51 29.44
CA ALA A 701 5.71 -6.50 29.12
C ALA A 701 5.15 -7.24 30.36
N ASN A 702 5.94 -7.41 31.42
CA ASN A 702 5.46 -8.03 32.67
C ASN A 702 4.50 -7.13 33.47
N ASP A 703 4.26 -5.88 33.04
CA ASP A 703 3.23 -5.02 33.64
C ASP A 703 1.82 -5.33 33.14
N PHE A 704 1.65 -6.12 32.08
CA PHE A 704 0.36 -6.26 31.38
C PHE A 704 -0.29 -7.62 31.61
N ASP A 705 -1.61 -7.61 31.78
CA ASP A 705 -2.43 -8.83 31.88
C ASP A 705 -2.86 -9.33 30.50
N LEU A 706 -3.03 -8.39 29.56
CA LEU A 706 -3.48 -8.62 28.20
C LEU A 706 -2.64 -7.79 27.22
N ILE A 707 -2.16 -8.41 26.16
CA ILE A 707 -1.40 -7.76 25.09
C ILE A 707 -2.10 -8.05 23.76
N LEU A 708 -2.46 -7.00 23.03
CA LEU A 708 -3.05 -7.08 21.69
C LEU A 708 -2.01 -6.69 20.65
N LEU A 709 -1.68 -7.63 19.76
CA LEU A 709 -0.88 -7.36 18.56
C LEU A 709 -1.84 -7.09 17.41
N ASN A 710 -1.81 -5.89 16.85
CA ASN A 710 -2.68 -5.51 15.74
C ASN A 710 -1.94 -5.68 14.41
N ARG A 711 -2.59 -6.36 13.45
CA ARG A 711 -2.09 -6.64 12.09
C ARG A 711 -0.97 -7.70 12.03
N ILE A 712 -0.91 -8.39 10.89
CA ILE A 712 0.00 -9.53 10.70
C ILE A 712 1.49 -9.17 10.85
N HIS A 713 1.94 -8.02 10.34
CA HIS A 713 3.36 -7.65 10.41
C HIS A 713 3.83 -7.34 11.84
N VAL A 714 2.95 -6.83 12.71
CA VAL A 714 3.24 -6.67 14.15
C VAL A 714 3.23 -8.03 14.83
N ALA A 715 2.22 -8.87 14.57
CA ALA A 715 2.13 -10.20 15.14
C ALA A 715 3.33 -11.08 14.78
N ALA A 716 3.69 -11.15 13.50
CA ALA A 716 4.82 -11.91 13.00
C ALA A 716 6.16 -11.47 13.62
N ARG A 717 6.30 -10.17 13.93
CA ARG A 717 7.51 -9.61 14.56
C ARG A 717 7.56 -9.86 16.07
N PHE A 718 6.47 -9.61 16.79
CA PHE A 718 6.50 -9.54 18.25
C PHE A 718 5.97 -10.77 18.98
N LEU A 719 5.21 -11.66 18.34
CA LEU A 719 4.55 -12.78 19.02
C LEU A 719 5.53 -13.66 19.80
N ALA A 720 6.60 -14.13 19.15
CA ALA A 720 7.60 -14.96 19.81
C ALA A 720 8.34 -14.22 20.93
N HIS A 721 8.52 -12.91 20.78
CA HIS A 721 9.18 -12.06 21.77
C HIS A 721 8.30 -11.84 23.01
N VAL A 722 7.01 -11.51 22.83
CA VAL A 722 6.04 -11.35 23.91
C VAL A 722 5.90 -12.64 24.71
N ARG A 723 5.79 -13.80 24.03
CA ARG A 723 5.75 -15.11 24.70
C ARG A 723 6.96 -15.38 25.57
N ARG A 724 8.11 -14.77 25.26
CA ARG A 724 9.35 -14.91 26.02
C ARG A 724 9.42 -13.93 27.19
N CYS A 725 9.08 -12.65 26.99
CA CYS A 725 9.25 -11.63 28.04
C CYS A 725 8.05 -11.47 28.97
N ALA A 726 6.83 -11.82 28.55
CA ALA A 726 5.61 -11.80 29.35
C ALA A 726 4.84 -13.13 29.26
N PRO A 727 5.40 -14.23 29.81
CA PRO A 727 4.78 -15.55 29.74
C PRO A 727 3.43 -15.66 30.47
N ASN A 728 3.11 -14.71 31.36
CA ASN A 728 1.86 -14.69 32.12
C ASN A 728 0.78 -13.78 31.49
N ALA A 729 1.16 -12.90 30.55
CA ALA A 729 0.20 -12.06 29.85
C ALA A 729 -0.56 -12.90 28.82
N ARG A 730 -1.87 -12.66 28.71
CA ARG A 730 -2.66 -13.23 27.62
C ARG A 730 -2.36 -12.47 26.35
N LEU A 731 -2.06 -13.20 25.29
CA LEU A 731 -1.69 -12.64 23.99
C LEU A 731 -2.82 -12.82 23.01
N VAL A 732 -3.36 -11.69 22.53
CA VAL A 732 -4.41 -11.67 21.51
C VAL A 732 -3.83 -11.14 20.21
N PHE A 733 -4.06 -11.88 19.13
CA PHE A 733 -3.77 -11.41 17.78
C PHE A 733 -5.05 -10.80 17.18
N ASN A 734 -5.06 -9.48 16.98
CA ASN A 734 -6.11 -8.80 16.25
C ASN A 734 -5.70 -8.68 14.78
N THR A 735 -6.37 -9.41 13.88
CA THR A 735 -5.97 -9.46 12.47
C THR A 735 -6.18 -8.12 11.77
N VAL A 736 -7.18 -7.34 12.22
CA VAL A 736 -7.73 -6.15 11.54
C VAL A 736 -8.38 -6.49 10.20
N ASP A 737 -7.72 -7.26 9.34
CA ASP A 737 -8.27 -7.91 8.15
C ASP A 737 -7.41 -9.13 7.80
N LEU A 738 -8.02 -10.14 7.18
CA LEU A 738 -7.27 -11.29 6.65
C LEU A 738 -6.44 -10.87 5.43
N HIS A 739 -5.16 -10.60 5.65
CA HIS A 739 -4.26 -10.11 4.62
C HIS A 739 -4.09 -11.14 3.50
N PHE A 740 -3.96 -12.42 3.84
CA PHE A 740 -3.84 -13.46 2.82
C PHE A 740 -5.06 -13.51 1.89
N LEU A 741 -6.27 -13.39 2.42
CA LEU A 741 -7.50 -13.44 1.63
C LEU A 741 -7.62 -12.22 0.70
N ARG A 742 -7.20 -11.04 1.19
CA ARG A 742 -7.13 -9.82 0.39
C ARG A 742 -6.18 -9.98 -0.78
N GLU A 743 -4.97 -10.47 -0.51
CA GLU A 743 -3.90 -10.64 -1.50
C GLU A 743 -4.21 -11.77 -2.50
N GLU A 744 -4.82 -12.88 -2.07
CA GLU A 744 -5.28 -13.96 -2.96
C GLU A 744 -6.33 -13.44 -3.96
N ARG A 745 -7.29 -12.61 -3.50
CA ARG A 745 -8.31 -11.99 -4.37
C ARG A 745 -7.72 -10.97 -5.35
N GLU A 746 -6.76 -10.17 -4.90
CA GLU A 746 -6.04 -9.23 -5.77
C GLU A 746 -5.24 -9.98 -6.85
N ALA A 747 -4.51 -11.02 -6.47
CA ALA A 747 -3.77 -11.88 -7.39
C ALA A 747 -4.69 -12.54 -8.43
N ALA A 748 -5.88 -13.00 -8.02
CA ALA A 748 -6.87 -13.59 -8.92
C ALA A 748 -7.48 -12.56 -9.89
N LEU A 749 -7.74 -11.33 -9.42
CA LEU A 749 -8.27 -10.25 -10.25
C LEU A 749 -7.25 -9.82 -11.32
N GLU A 750 -5.98 -9.73 -10.96
CA GLU A 750 -4.91 -9.30 -11.85
C GLU A 750 -4.30 -10.44 -12.68
N GLY A 751 -4.56 -11.70 -12.31
CA GLY A 751 -3.96 -12.88 -12.95
C GLY A 751 -2.45 -12.99 -12.73
N SER A 752 -1.92 -12.49 -11.62
CA SER A 752 -0.48 -12.40 -11.34
C SER A 752 0.03 -13.61 -10.52
N PRO A 753 0.94 -14.45 -11.07
CA PRO A 753 1.54 -15.58 -10.34
C PRO A 753 2.39 -15.15 -9.14
N ASP A 754 3.15 -14.05 -9.27
CA ASP A 754 4.01 -13.53 -8.21
C ASP A 754 3.19 -13.07 -7.00
N LYS A 755 2.09 -12.35 -7.25
CA LYS A 755 1.15 -11.96 -6.19
C LYS A 755 0.48 -13.18 -5.56
N ALA A 756 0.17 -14.22 -6.33
CA ALA A 756 -0.41 -15.45 -5.80
C ALA A 756 0.56 -16.20 -4.87
N GLN A 757 1.84 -16.27 -5.22
CA GLN A 757 2.88 -16.85 -4.37
C GLN A 757 3.08 -16.04 -3.08
N ALA A 758 3.14 -14.70 -3.18
CA ALA A 758 3.23 -13.82 -2.02
C ALA A 758 2.03 -14.00 -1.06
N ALA A 759 0.82 -14.09 -1.62
CA ALA A 759 -0.40 -14.34 -0.85
C ALA A 759 -0.38 -15.71 -0.14
N ALA A 760 0.13 -16.76 -0.81
CA ALA A 760 0.29 -18.08 -0.22
C ALA A 760 1.28 -18.08 0.97
N GLN A 761 2.38 -17.33 0.85
CA GLN A 761 3.31 -17.15 1.98
C GLN A 761 2.67 -16.37 3.11
N ARG A 762 1.90 -15.31 2.80
CA ARG A 762 1.16 -14.51 3.77
C ARG A 762 0.17 -15.37 4.55
N ARG A 763 -0.52 -16.29 3.88
CA ARG A 763 -1.42 -17.27 4.49
C ARG A 763 -0.72 -18.12 5.53
N GLN A 764 0.46 -18.65 5.22
CA GLN A 764 1.21 -19.48 6.18
C GLN A 764 1.61 -18.68 7.43
N ASP A 765 2.12 -17.47 7.25
CA ASP A 765 2.53 -16.59 8.36
C ASP A 765 1.35 -16.21 9.25
N GLU A 766 0.22 -15.86 8.64
CA GLU A 766 -0.98 -15.40 9.32
C GLU A 766 -1.64 -16.51 10.11
N LEU A 767 -1.81 -17.70 9.51
CA LEU A 767 -2.34 -18.88 10.20
C LEU A 767 -1.43 -19.34 11.36
N ARG A 768 -0.10 -19.25 11.21
CA ARG A 768 0.83 -19.53 12.31
C ARG A 768 0.60 -18.57 13.48
N CYS A 769 0.50 -17.27 13.21
CA CYS A 769 0.29 -16.27 14.27
C CYS A 769 -1.04 -16.49 15.00
N MET A 770 -2.09 -16.86 14.28
CA MET A 770 -3.40 -17.21 14.86
C MET A 770 -3.30 -18.45 15.77
N ALA A 771 -2.62 -19.50 15.30
CA ALA A 771 -2.45 -20.74 16.05
C ALA A 771 -1.61 -20.58 17.33
N GLU A 772 -0.69 -19.61 17.36
CA GLU A 772 0.20 -19.40 18.52
C GLU A 772 -0.31 -18.34 19.52
N ALA A 773 -1.29 -17.52 19.16
CA ALA A 773 -1.95 -16.58 20.06
C ALA A 773 -2.87 -17.31 21.05
N ASP A 774 -3.16 -16.71 22.21
CA ASP A 774 -4.15 -17.27 23.16
C ASP A 774 -5.58 -17.08 22.65
N ALA A 775 -5.80 -16.04 21.86
CA ALA A 775 -6.99 -15.85 21.05
C ALA A 775 -6.70 -14.99 19.82
N THR A 776 -7.53 -15.13 18.80
CA THR A 776 -7.51 -14.30 17.60
C THR A 776 -8.82 -13.55 17.47
N ILE A 777 -8.74 -12.25 17.19
CA ILE A 777 -9.89 -11.42 16.83
C ILE A 777 -9.97 -11.35 15.30
N VAL A 778 -11.17 -11.63 14.77
CA VAL A 778 -11.56 -11.35 13.39
C VAL A 778 -12.80 -10.46 13.37
N LEU A 779 -13.04 -9.76 12.26
CA LEU A 779 -14.08 -8.73 12.21
C LEU A 779 -15.45 -9.28 11.86
N SER A 780 -15.54 -10.34 11.06
CA SER A 780 -16.79 -10.86 10.51
C SER A 780 -17.07 -12.32 10.84
N ASP A 781 -18.35 -12.71 10.79
CA ASP A 781 -18.78 -14.10 11.03
C ASP A 781 -18.28 -15.03 9.89
N GLU A 782 -18.14 -14.51 8.69
CA GLU A 782 -17.56 -15.18 7.52
C GLU A 782 -16.09 -15.52 7.73
N GLU A 783 -15.28 -14.56 8.19
CA GLU A 783 -13.88 -14.79 8.56
C GLU A 783 -13.79 -15.80 9.72
N GLY A 784 -14.69 -15.69 10.71
CA GLY A 784 -14.78 -16.64 11.81
C GLY A 784 -15.07 -18.06 11.33
N ARG A 785 -16.02 -18.24 10.41
CA ARG A 785 -16.34 -19.54 9.79
C ARG A 785 -15.16 -20.10 9.00
N LEU A 786 -14.57 -19.28 8.12
CA LEU A 786 -13.39 -19.67 7.34
C LEU A 786 -12.26 -20.15 8.24
N LEU A 787 -11.94 -19.40 9.29
CA LEU A 787 -10.87 -19.77 10.21
C LEU A 787 -11.24 -20.96 11.09
N SER A 788 -12.51 -21.18 11.42
CA SER A 788 -12.93 -22.38 12.16
C SER A 788 -12.69 -23.68 11.39
N GLU A 789 -12.70 -23.62 10.05
CA GLU A 789 -12.33 -24.74 9.18
C GLU A 789 -10.81 -24.91 9.07
N LEU A 790 -10.08 -23.79 8.94
CA LEU A 790 -8.62 -23.81 8.77
C LEU A 790 -7.84 -24.08 10.07
N LEU A 791 -8.37 -23.65 11.22
CA LEU A 791 -7.76 -23.69 12.54
C LEU A 791 -8.80 -24.08 13.61
N PRO A 792 -9.27 -25.35 13.64
CA PRO A 792 -10.35 -25.77 14.53
C PRO A 792 -10.01 -25.66 16.02
N ASP A 793 -8.72 -25.71 16.37
CA ASP A 793 -8.24 -25.62 17.75
C ASP A 793 -7.93 -24.18 18.21
N ALA A 794 -7.95 -23.20 17.29
CA ALA A 794 -7.65 -21.82 17.63
C ALA A 794 -8.87 -21.11 18.25
N ALA A 795 -8.64 -20.32 19.30
CA ALA A 795 -9.69 -19.52 19.93
C ALA A 795 -10.01 -18.28 19.08
N ILE A 796 -10.95 -18.43 18.13
CA ILE A 796 -11.38 -17.35 17.24
C ILE A 796 -12.57 -16.59 17.87
N HIS A 797 -12.42 -15.27 18.01
CA HIS A 797 -13.45 -14.37 18.49
C HIS A 797 -13.84 -13.38 17.38
N VAL A 798 -15.12 -13.37 17.02
CA VAL A 798 -15.66 -12.38 16.08
C VAL A 798 -15.97 -11.10 16.85
N ILE A 799 -15.12 -10.08 16.74
CA ILE A 799 -15.30 -8.76 17.34
C ILE A 799 -15.21 -7.73 16.21
N PRO A 800 -16.35 -7.20 15.74
CA PRO A 800 -16.32 -6.18 14.70
C PRO A 800 -15.72 -4.88 15.26
N PHE A 801 -15.33 -3.98 14.36
CA PHE A 801 -14.88 -2.65 14.80
C PHE A 801 -15.96 -1.91 15.58
N ALA A 802 -15.52 -1.05 16.51
CA ALA A 802 -16.39 -0.18 17.29
C ALA A 802 -16.65 1.15 16.57
N ARG A 803 -17.91 1.55 16.50
CA ARG A 803 -18.35 2.83 15.93
C ARG A 803 -19.29 3.57 16.86
N GLY A 804 -19.18 4.89 16.83
CA GLY A 804 -20.23 5.76 17.32
C GLY A 804 -21.48 5.59 16.47
N VAL A 805 -22.62 5.43 17.11
CA VAL A 805 -23.93 5.39 16.45
C VAL A 805 -24.69 6.62 16.90
N SER A 806 -25.06 7.48 15.94
CA SER A 806 -25.67 8.78 16.23
C SER A 806 -27.05 8.62 16.88
N GLY A 807 -27.34 9.45 17.89
CA GLY A 807 -28.62 9.43 18.61
C GLY A 807 -29.79 10.07 17.86
N GLY A 808 -29.52 10.93 16.88
CA GLY A 808 -30.51 11.55 15.99
C GLY A 808 -30.13 11.32 14.52
N VAL A 809 -31.10 10.86 13.72
CA VAL A 809 -30.92 10.62 12.28
C VAL A 809 -31.76 11.65 11.54
N PRO A 810 -31.14 12.57 10.77
CA PRO A 810 -31.86 13.48 9.88
C PRO A 810 -32.78 12.73 8.92
N THR A 811 -33.92 13.33 8.62
CA THR A 811 -34.96 12.78 7.74
C THR A 811 -34.55 12.87 6.27
N PHE A 812 -35.29 12.18 5.40
CA PHE A 812 -35.07 12.20 3.95
C PHE A 812 -35.03 13.63 3.36
N THR A 813 -35.91 14.52 3.82
CA THR A 813 -36.06 15.89 3.29
C THR A 813 -34.94 16.83 3.71
N GLU A 814 -34.24 16.53 4.81
CA GLU A 814 -33.11 17.31 5.31
C GLU A 814 -31.79 16.97 4.58
N ARG A 815 -31.83 16.01 3.66
CA ARG A 815 -30.66 15.44 2.99
C ARG A 815 -30.74 15.55 1.48
N SER A 816 -29.59 15.69 0.84
CA SER A 816 -29.47 15.79 -0.62
C SER A 816 -28.16 15.18 -1.13
N GLY A 817 -28.10 14.92 -2.43
CA GLY A 817 -26.86 14.54 -3.11
C GLY A 817 -26.37 13.13 -2.76
N VAL A 818 -25.23 12.79 -3.37
CA VAL A 818 -24.58 11.50 -3.27
C VAL A 818 -23.16 11.70 -2.76
N LEU A 819 -22.71 10.84 -1.83
CA LEU A 819 -21.41 10.96 -1.19
C LEU A 819 -20.57 9.69 -1.36
N PHE A 820 -19.33 9.86 -1.78
CA PHE A 820 -18.30 8.83 -1.71
C PHE A 820 -17.23 9.23 -0.69
N VAL A 821 -16.87 8.30 0.20
CA VAL A 821 -15.78 8.48 1.17
C VAL A 821 -14.75 7.38 0.99
N GLY A 822 -13.47 7.75 0.81
CA GLY A 822 -12.38 6.79 0.75
C GLY A 822 -11.00 7.44 0.83
N GLY A 823 -10.14 6.97 1.74
CA GLY A 823 -8.73 7.33 1.75
C GLY A 823 -8.00 6.70 0.56
N PHE A 824 -7.24 7.52 -0.20
CA PHE A 824 -6.69 7.11 -1.49
C PHE A 824 -5.28 6.51 -1.43
N LEU A 825 -4.77 6.23 -0.22
CA LEU A 825 -3.63 5.32 -0.03
C LEU A 825 -4.02 3.85 -0.21
N HIS A 826 -5.32 3.55 -0.24
CA HIS A 826 -5.85 2.21 -0.49
C HIS A 826 -6.30 2.08 -1.94
N THR A 827 -5.61 1.24 -2.73
CA THR A 827 -5.88 1.00 -4.15
C THR A 827 -7.35 0.71 -4.50
N PRO A 828 -8.11 -0.08 -3.70
CA PRO A 828 -9.53 -0.31 -3.97
C PRO A 828 -10.40 0.95 -3.99
N ASN A 829 -10.02 2.02 -3.27
CA ASN A 829 -10.78 3.27 -3.25
C ASN A 829 -10.53 4.12 -4.50
N ILE A 830 -9.32 4.06 -5.07
CA ILE A 830 -8.99 4.71 -6.34
C ILE A 830 -9.86 4.10 -7.44
N ASP A 831 -9.81 2.78 -7.54
CA ASP A 831 -10.60 1.97 -8.48
C ASP A 831 -12.10 2.29 -8.41
N ALA A 832 -12.65 2.31 -7.20
CA ALA A 832 -14.07 2.58 -6.97
C ALA A 832 -14.47 4.03 -7.29
N ALA A 833 -13.62 5.03 -7.00
CA ALA A 833 -13.91 6.42 -7.33
C ALA A 833 -13.91 6.65 -8.84
N THR A 834 -12.93 6.08 -9.55
CA THR A 834 -12.86 6.13 -11.01
C THR A 834 -14.06 5.44 -11.64
N TRP A 835 -14.39 4.22 -11.22
CA TRP A 835 -15.54 3.48 -11.75
C TRP A 835 -16.88 4.20 -11.48
N LEU A 836 -17.02 4.81 -10.30
CA LEU A 836 -18.18 5.62 -9.94
C LEU A 836 -18.35 6.81 -10.89
N VAL A 837 -17.29 7.57 -11.15
CA VAL A 837 -17.37 8.80 -11.96
C VAL A 837 -17.48 8.50 -13.45
N GLU A 838 -16.73 7.53 -13.96
CA GLU A 838 -16.61 7.29 -15.40
C GLU A 838 -17.77 6.45 -15.97
N GLU A 839 -18.31 5.49 -15.22
CA GLU A 839 -19.31 4.53 -15.74
C GLU A 839 -20.67 4.64 -15.06
N ILE A 840 -20.72 4.82 -13.74
CA ILE A 840 -21.97 4.79 -12.95
C ILE A 840 -22.65 6.16 -12.95
N TRP A 841 -21.92 7.21 -12.62
CA TRP A 841 -22.44 8.56 -12.45
C TRP A 841 -23.11 9.16 -13.69
N PRO A 842 -22.61 8.95 -14.93
CA PRO A 842 -23.30 9.42 -16.13
C PRO A 842 -24.71 8.84 -16.27
N LYS A 843 -24.91 7.58 -15.86
CA LYS A 843 -26.22 6.90 -15.87
C LYS A 843 -27.17 7.47 -14.81
N VAL A 844 -26.63 7.81 -13.63
CA VAL A 844 -27.39 8.50 -12.56
C VAL A 844 -27.81 9.89 -13.05
N ARG A 845 -26.87 10.68 -13.57
CA ARG A 845 -27.10 12.04 -14.09
C ARG A 845 -28.07 12.08 -15.26
N HIS A 846 -28.13 11.03 -16.08
CA HIS A 846 -29.14 10.91 -17.14
C HIS A 846 -30.57 10.92 -16.57
N THR A 847 -30.78 10.28 -15.43
CA THR A 847 -32.09 10.20 -14.76
C THR A 847 -32.32 11.37 -13.79
N LEU A 848 -31.26 11.84 -13.14
CA LEU A 848 -31.26 12.94 -12.16
C LEU A 848 -30.29 14.06 -12.59
N PRO A 849 -30.67 14.95 -13.53
CA PRO A 849 -29.78 15.96 -14.10
C PRO A 849 -29.34 17.08 -13.14
N SER A 850 -29.88 17.14 -11.93
CA SER A 850 -29.48 18.06 -10.87
C SER A 850 -28.72 17.39 -9.72
N ALA A 851 -28.57 16.06 -9.74
CA ALA A 851 -27.85 15.34 -8.69
C ALA A 851 -26.37 15.74 -8.66
N THR A 852 -25.83 15.82 -7.45
CA THR A 852 -24.42 16.12 -7.17
C THR A 852 -23.76 14.92 -6.47
N LEU A 853 -22.49 14.69 -6.81
CA LEU A 853 -21.63 13.69 -6.21
C LEU A 853 -20.47 14.41 -5.51
N GLU A 854 -20.36 14.26 -4.19
CA GLU A 854 -19.19 14.69 -3.44
C GLU A 854 -18.26 13.51 -3.19
N ILE A 855 -16.96 13.72 -3.42
CA ILE A 855 -15.90 12.73 -3.19
C ILE A 855 -14.94 13.29 -2.14
N ILE A 856 -14.79 12.54 -1.05
CA ILE A 856 -14.04 12.95 0.14
C ILE A 856 -12.99 11.89 0.49
N GLY A 857 -11.78 12.33 0.82
CA GLY A 857 -10.69 11.47 1.23
C GLY A 857 -9.33 12.15 1.22
N SER A 858 -8.44 11.72 2.12
CA SER A 858 -7.04 12.15 2.14
C SER A 858 -6.22 11.46 1.05
N ASN A 859 -5.10 12.10 0.67
CA ASN A 859 -4.08 11.53 -0.20
C ASN A 859 -4.52 11.17 -1.64
N ALA A 860 -5.51 11.86 -2.20
CA ALA A 860 -5.96 11.61 -3.58
C ALA A 860 -4.80 11.76 -4.60
N PRO A 861 -4.49 10.73 -5.42
CA PRO A 861 -3.51 10.85 -6.50
C PRO A 861 -4.05 11.77 -7.61
N GLN A 862 -3.17 12.24 -8.49
CA GLN A 862 -3.53 13.17 -9.56
C GLN A 862 -4.70 12.65 -10.42
N GLN A 863 -4.70 11.36 -10.77
CA GLN A 863 -5.76 10.73 -11.55
C GLN A 863 -7.15 10.86 -10.90
N VAL A 864 -7.24 10.78 -9.56
CA VAL A 864 -8.52 10.93 -8.83
C VAL A 864 -8.90 12.41 -8.72
N ARG A 865 -7.94 13.31 -8.51
CA ARG A 865 -8.22 14.77 -8.46
C ARG A 865 -8.75 15.30 -9.80
N GLN A 866 -8.35 14.68 -10.91
CA GLN A 866 -8.84 15.02 -12.25
C GLN A 866 -10.31 14.62 -12.49
N LEU A 867 -10.92 13.87 -11.59
CA LEU A 867 -12.35 13.55 -11.63
C LEU A 867 -13.24 14.73 -11.18
N ASP A 868 -12.66 15.81 -10.63
CA ASP A 868 -13.38 17.03 -10.28
C ASP A 868 -13.95 17.71 -11.53
N ASP A 869 -15.28 17.70 -11.66
CA ASP A 869 -16.00 18.32 -12.77
C ASP A 869 -17.38 18.79 -12.31
N ALA A 870 -17.45 20.07 -11.93
CA ALA A 870 -18.71 20.70 -11.52
C ALA A 870 -19.78 20.68 -12.62
N GLY A 871 -19.39 20.64 -13.91
CA GLY A 871 -20.32 20.51 -15.04
C GLY A 871 -20.97 19.13 -15.13
N ALA A 872 -20.22 18.09 -14.75
CA ALA A 872 -20.73 16.73 -14.57
C ALA A 872 -21.43 16.52 -13.22
N GLY A 873 -21.45 17.53 -12.33
CA GLY A 873 -22.00 17.45 -10.99
C GLY A 873 -21.12 16.67 -10.01
N VAL A 874 -19.81 16.56 -10.26
CA VAL A 874 -18.83 15.89 -9.40
C VAL A 874 -17.96 16.92 -8.70
N VAL A 875 -17.84 16.83 -7.37
CA VAL A 875 -17.05 17.76 -6.54
C VAL A 875 -16.09 16.99 -5.66
N MET A 876 -14.79 17.23 -5.85
CA MET A 876 -13.71 16.70 -5.01
C MET A 876 -13.45 17.65 -3.84
N ARG A 877 -13.83 17.27 -2.62
CA ARG A 877 -13.58 18.10 -1.40
C ARG A 877 -12.19 17.89 -0.80
N GLY A 878 -11.53 16.77 -1.09
CA GLY A 878 -10.26 16.41 -0.46
C GLY A 878 -10.44 15.89 0.97
N PHE A 879 -9.47 16.17 1.85
CA PHE A 879 -9.49 15.74 3.24
C PHE A 879 -10.49 16.56 4.07
N VAL A 880 -11.33 15.88 4.84
CA VAL A 880 -12.27 16.49 5.79
C VAL A 880 -12.02 15.88 7.16
N GLN A 881 -11.70 16.73 8.14
CA GLN A 881 -11.33 16.31 9.49
C GLN A 881 -12.51 15.69 10.25
N ASP A 882 -13.71 16.25 10.11
CA ASP A 882 -14.93 15.72 10.71
C ASP A 882 -15.98 15.38 9.64
N LEU A 883 -16.27 14.09 9.51
CA LEU A 883 -17.24 13.58 8.53
C LEU A 883 -18.69 13.65 9.03
N HIS A 884 -18.95 13.87 10.33
CA HIS A 884 -20.33 13.89 10.85
C HIS A 884 -21.22 14.95 10.16
N PRO A 885 -20.78 16.20 9.96
CA PRO A 885 -21.59 17.20 9.26
C PRO A 885 -21.86 16.80 7.82
N VAL A 886 -20.89 16.23 7.11
CA VAL A 886 -21.06 15.82 5.71
C VAL A 886 -22.06 14.67 5.60
N LEU A 887 -21.90 13.64 6.44
CA LEU A 887 -22.82 12.49 6.49
C LEU A 887 -24.23 12.91 6.92
N ALA A 888 -24.35 13.91 7.80
CA ALA A 888 -25.65 14.41 8.21
C ALA A 888 -26.47 14.99 7.04
N HIS A 889 -25.81 15.55 6.02
CA HIS A 889 -26.45 16.17 4.86
C HIS A 889 -26.58 15.24 3.63
N ALA A 890 -25.76 14.20 3.51
CA ALA A 890 -25.77 13.30 2.37
C ALA A 890 -27.06 12.46 2.31
N ARG A 891 -27.74 12.42 1.16
CA ARG A 891 -28.92 11.55 0.97
C ARG A 891 -28.53 10.09 0.80
N VAL A 892 -27.52 9.81 0.00
CA VAL A 892 -27.06 8.45 -0.28
C VAL A 892 -25.54 8.41 -0.22
N THR A 893 -24.96 7.38 0.40
CA THR A 893 -23.54 7.09 0.22
C THR A 893 -23.32 5.94 -0.75
N VAL A 894 -22.18 5.90 -1.43
CA VAL A 894 -21.86 4.84 -2.40
C VAL A 894 -20.53 4.16 -2.09
N ALA A 895 -20.51 2.84 -2.14
CA ALA A 895 -19.33 2.00 -1.93
C ALA A 895 -19.17 0.95 -3.06
N PRO A 896 -18.79 1.36 -4.29
CA PRO A 896 -18.74 0.48 -5.44
C PRO A 896 -17.38 -0.25 -5.52
N LEU A 897 -17.05 -1.07 -4.51
CA LEU A 897 -15.76 -1.77 -4.46
C LEU A 897 -15.78 -3.06 -5.31
N ARG A 898 -14.83 -3.21 -6.22
CA ARG A 898 -14.69 -4.44 -7.04
C ARG A 898 -13.85 -5.53 -6.37
N PHE A 899 -13.03 -5.18 -5.38
CA PHE A 899 -12.18 -6.12 -4.63
C PHE A 899 -11.85 -5.60 -3.22
N GLY A 900 -11.33 -6.49 -2.38
CA GLY A 900 -10.93 -6.25 -0.99
C GLY A 900 -11.38 -7.36 -0.02
N ALA A 901 -10.92 -7.30 1.23
CA ALA A 901 -11.33 -8.19 2.32
C ALA A 901 -11.67 -7.41 3.61
N GLY A 902 -12.35 -8.05 4.56
CA GLY A 902 -12.76 -7.44 5.83
C GLY A 902 -13.91 -6.44 5.72
N ILE A 903 -14.44 -6.04 6.88
CA ILE A 903 -15.58 -5.13 7.01
C ILE A 903 -15.20 -3.70 6.57
N LYS A 904 -16.05 -3.05 5.77
CA LYS A 904 -15.76 -1.71 5.24
C LYS A 904 -16.24 -0.61 6.18
N GLY A 905 -15.28 0.13 6.74
CA GLY A 905 -15.54 1.29 7.59
C GLY A 905 -16.50 2.31 7.00
N LYS A 906 -16.40 2.59 5.69
CA LYS A 906 -17.26 3.58 4.99
C LYS A 906 -18.73 3.20 4.94
N VAL A 907 -19.04 1.90 4.78
CA VAL A 907 -20.42 1.41 4.81
C VAL A 907 -20.96 1.54 6.23
N ALA A 908 -20.21 1.08 7.23
CA ALA A 908 -20.66 1.17 8.62
C ALA A 908 -20.82 2.61 9.10
N MET A 909 -19.89 3.51 8.73
CA MET A 909 -19.97 4.92 9.05
C MET A 909 -21.23 5.57 8.47
N SER A 910 -21.58 5.23 7.22
CA SER A 910 -22.81 5.71 6.57
C SER A 910 -24.06 5.26 7.33
N LEU A 911 -24.16 3.95 7.59
CA LEU A 911 -25.30 3.38 8.28
C LEU A 911 -25.40 3.85 9.75
N ALA A 912 -24.27 4.12 10.40
CA ALA A 912 -24.23 4.61 11.78
C ALA A 912 -24.68 6.08 11.89
N ALA A 913 -24.46 6.87 10.84
CA ALA A 913 -25.04 8.19 10.65
C ALA A 913 -26.49 8.14 10.13
N GLY A 914 -27.04 6.94 9.92
CA GLY A 914 -28.37 6.71 9.38
C GLY A 914 -28.52 7.12 7.91
N VAL A 915 -27.44 7.13 7.14
CA VAL A 915 -27.45 7.39 5.68
C VAL A 915 -27.54 6.05 4.95
N PRO A 916 -28.57 5.80 4.13
CA PRO A 916 -28.61 4.63 3.26
C PRO A 916 -27.38 4.55 2.36
N CYS A 917 -26.84 3.34 2.24
CA CYS A 917 -25.66 3.06 1.44
C CYS A 917 -26.04 2.19 0.23
N VAL A 918 -25.51 2.55 -0.94
CA VAL A 918 -25.53 1.70 -2.15
C VAL A 918 -24.16 1.10 -2.32
N ALA A 919 -24.04 -0.21 -2.40
CA ALA A 919 -22.75 -0.89 -2.36
C ALA A 919 -22.68 -2.09 -3.31
N THR A 920 -21.48 -2.56 -3.61
CA THR A 920 -21.31 -3.89 -4.19
C THR A 920 -21.49 -4.97 -3.12
N PRO A 921 -21.83 -6.23 -3.50
CA PRO A 921 -21.83 -7.33 -2.53
C PRO A 921 -20.50 -7.47 -1.76
N ILE A 922 -19.38 -7.23 -2.45
CA ILE A 922 -18.02 -7.24 -1.87
C ILE A 922 -17.87 -6.15 -0.80
N ALA A 923 -18.43 -4.96 -0.98
CA ALA A 923 -18.37 -3.90 0.02
C ALA A 923 -19.26 -4.17 1.26
N SER A 924 -20.32 -4.97 1.10
CA SER A 924 -21.24 -5.35 2.19
C SER A 924 -20.88 -6.66 2.91
N GLU A 925 -19.87 -7.38 2.40
CA GLU A 925 -19.45 -8.68 2.91
C GLU A 925 -19.10 -8.60 4.40
N GLY A 926 -19.51 -9.60 5.16
CA GLY A 926 -19.17 -9.65 6.59
C GLY A 926 -20.01 -8.77 7.50
N MET A 927 -20.94 -7.97 6.95
CA MET A 927 -21.66 -6.94 7.72
C MET A 927 -23.01 -7.39 8.30
N GLY A 928 -23.54 -8.53 7.83
CA GLY A 928 -24.90 -8.98 8.12
C GLY A 928 -25.97 -8.03 7.58
N LEU A 929 -25.70 -7.44 6.42
CA LEU A 929 -26.61 -6.55 5.70
C LEU A 929 -27.43 -7.35 4.68
N VAL A 930 -28.66 -6.90 4.44
CA VAL A 930 -29.65 -7.54 3.57
C VAL A 930 -30.14 -6.50 2.57
N ASP A 931 -30.01 -6.84 1.29
CA ASP A 931 -30.41 -5.99 0.17
C ASP A 931 -31.91 -5.66 0.22
N GLY A 932 -32.25 -4.39 0.01
CA GLY A 932 -33.62 -3.88 0.08
C GLY A 932 -34.18 -3.66 1.48
N GLU A 933 -33.53 -4.16 2.53
CA GLU A 933 -33.95 -3.98 3.93
C GLU A 933 -33.12 -2.94 4.67
N ASN A 934 -31.79 -3.02 4.58
CA ASN A 934 -30.87 -2.16 5.33
C ASN A 934 -29.66 -1.66 4.52
N ILE A 935 -29.56 -2.09 3.25
CA ILE A 935 -28.62 -1.60 2.24
C ILE A 935 -29.23 -1.82 0.84
N LEU A 936 -28.74 -1.15 -0.20
CA LEU A 936 -29.00 -1.57 -1.59
C LEU A 936 -27.71 -2.10 -2.23
N LEU A 937 -27.82 -3.22 -2.94
CA LEU A 937 -26.70 -3.88 -3.60
C LEU A 937 -26.78 -3.82 -5.13
N GLY A 938 -25.66 -3.52 -5.78
CA GLY A 938 -25.50 -3.61 -7.23
C GLY A 938 -24.24 -4.36 -7.62
N ARG A 939 -24.32 -5.27 -8.60
CA ARG A 939 -23.17 -6.09 -9.06
C ARG A 939 -22.42 -5.46 -10.23
N ASP A 940 -23.07 -4.56 -10.96
CA ASP A 940 -22.57 -3.89 -12.16
C ASP A 940 -22.99 -2.41 -12.15
N ALA A 941 -22.50 -1.66 -13.13
CA ALA A 941 -22.70 -0.21 -13.19
C ALA A 941 -24.17 0.18 -13.37
N ASP A 942 -24.95 -0.60 -14.12
CA ASP A 942 -26.38 -0.35 -14.35
C ASP A 942 -27.20 -0.57 -13.08
N ALA A 943 -26.95 -1.69 -12.39
CA ALA A 943 -27.59 -2.01 -11.12
C ALA A 943 -27.25 -0.98 -10.03
N LEU A 944 -25.98 -0.55 -9.94
CA LEU A 944 -25.57 0.48 -8.98
C LEU A 944 -26.19 1.84 -9.30
N ALA A 945 -26.24 2.25 -10.56
CA ALA A 945 -26.87 3.50 -10.95
C ALA A 945 -28.38 3.50 -10.65
N ALA A 946 -29.08 2.40 -10.96
CA ALA A 946 -30.50 2.24 -10.64
C ALA A 946 -30.75 2.29 -9.12
N ALA A 947 -29.92 1.62 -8.32
CA ALA A 947 -30.01 1.65 -6.86
C ALA A 947 -29.75 3.05 -6.28
N ILE A 948 -28.80 3.82 -6.82
CA ILE A 948 -28.55 5.21 -6.41
C ILE A 948 -29.80 6.07 -6.68
N VAL A 949 -30.37 5.98 -7.88
CA VAL A 949 -31.59 6.72 -8.25
C VAL A 949 -32.76 6.33 -7.34
N GLN A 950 -32.95 5.03 -7.10
CA GLN A 950 -34.03 4.53 -6.26
C GLN A 950 -33.92 5.05 -4.82
N ALA A 951 -32.73 4.97 -4.21
CA ALA A 951 -32.48 5.51 -2.87
C ALA A 951 -32.61 7.03 -2.82
N HIS A 952 -32.32 7.74 -3.92
CA HIS A 952 -32.40 9.19 -3.96
C HIS A 952 -33.84 9.72 -4.07
N GLU A 953 -34.74 9.00 -4.75
CA GLU A 953 -36.10 9.47 -5.08
C GLU A 953 -37.21 8.82 -4.22
N ASP A 954 -37.06 7.56 -3.80
CA ASP A 954 -38.08 6.85 -3.00
C ASP A 954 -37.88 7.09 -1.50
N ALA A 955 -38.57 8.10 -0.96
CA ALA A 955 -38.53 8.46 0.46
C ALA A 955 -38.92 7.30 1.38
N ALA A 956 -39.92 6.49 1.01
CA ALA A 956 -40.39 5.40 1.86
C ALA A 956 -39.37 4.26 1.92
N LEU A 957 -38.73 3.94 0.79
CA LEU A 957 -37.60 3.03 0.76
C LEU A 957 -36.43 3.57 1.58
N TRP A 958 -36.09 4.85 1.38
CA TRP A 958 -34.98 5.49 2.09
C TRP A 958 -35.14 5.42 3.61
N GLU A 959 -36.35 5.70 4.14
CA GLU A 959 -36.64 5.62 5.58
C GLU A 959 -36.47 4.20 6.12
N ARG A 960 -36.92 3.18 5.37
CA ARG A 960 -36.72 1.77 5.74
C ARG A 960 -35.24 1.41 5.78
N LEU A 961 -34.48 1.75 4.73
CA LEU A 961 -33.05 1.48 4.63
C LEU A 961 -32.27 2.18 5.74
N SER A 962 -32.60 3.45 6.01
CA SER A 962 -31.96 4.26 7.06
C SER A 962 -32.20 3.64 8.44
N ALA A 963 -33.46 3.35 8.78
CA ALA A 963 -33.81 2.74 10.07
C ALA A 963 -33.20 1.34 10.23
N GLY A 964 -33.26 0.51 9.19
CA GLY A 964 -32.69 -0.83 9.17
C GLY A 964 -31.18 -0.83 9.34
N GLY A 965 -30.47 -0.02 8.54
CA GLY A 965 -29.01 0.14 8.62
C GLY A 965 -28.55 0.66 9.98
N HIS A 966 -29.24 1.68 10.50
CA HIS A 966 -28.96 2.25 11.82
C HIS A 966 -29.16 1.23 12.94
N ALA A 967 -30.21 0.41 12.87
CA ALA A 967 -30.45 -0.66 13.83
C ALA A 967 -29.35 -1.73 13.80
N VAL A 968 -28.85 -2.13 12.61
CA VAL A 968 -27.70 -3.05 12.51
C VAL A 968 -26.47 -2.45 13.18
N MET A 969 -26.18 -1.18 12.92
CA MET A 969 -25.04 -0.49 13.55
C MET A 969 -25.18 -0.42 15.07
N ARG A 970 -26.35 -0.03 15.59
CA ARG A 970 -26.64 0.02 17.02
C ARG A 970 -26.47 -1.35 17.69
N ASN A 971 -26.96 -2.41 17.06
CA ASN A 971 -27.02 -3.75 17.67
C ASN A 971 -25.71 -4.54 17.53
N ARG A 972 -24.89 -4.27 16.51
CA ARG A 972 -23.67 -5.06 16.25
C ARG A 972 -22.37 -4.27 16.42
N TYR A 973 -22.33 -3.01 16.00
CA TYR A 973 -21.10 -2.21 15.85
C TYR A 973 -20.96 -1.08 16.89
N SER A 974 -21.98 -0.83 17.71
CA SER A 974 -21.91 0.17 18.78
C SER A 974 -20.81 -0.17 19.79
N LEU A 975 -20.26 0.86 20.44
CA LEU A 975 -19.31 0.68 21.54
C LEU A 975 -19.86 -0.24 22.63
N GLU A 976 -21.16 -0.18 22.92
CA GLU A 976 -21.82 -1.08 23.87
C GLU A 976 -21.76 -2.55 23.43
N SER A 977 -22.19 -2.85 22.19
CA SER A 977 -22.14 -4.21 21.63
C SER A 977 -20.71 -4.76 21.58
N VAL A 978 -19.78 -3.97 21.05
CA VAL A 978 -18.37 -4.37 20.89
C VAL A 978 -17.69 -4.51 22.25
N GLY A 979 -17.96 -3.62 23.20
CA GLY A 979 -17.50 -3.73 24.58
C GLY A 979 -17.96 -5.02 25.24
N GLY A 980 -19.22 -5.43 25.02
CA GLY A 980 -19.75 -6.71 25.52
C GLY A 980 -18.96 -7.92 24.99
N ARG A 981 -18.52 -7.87 23.73
CA ARG A 981 -17.67 -8.91 23.12
C ARG A 981 -16.25 -8.91 23.68
N PHE A 982 -15.65 -7.75 23.94
CA PHE A 982 -14.36 -7.66 24.63
C PHE A 982 -14.43 -8.19 26.08
N ILE A 983 -15.54 -7.96 26.79
CA ILE A 983 -15.79 -8.57 28.10
C ILE A 983 -15.83 -10.10 27.98
N ALA A 984 -16.51 -10.63 26.95
CA ALA A 984 -16.57 -12.07 26.72
C ALA A 984 -15.19 -12.67 26.38
N LEU A 985 -14.38 -11.97 25.56
CA LEU A 985 -12.99 -12.33 25.27
C LEU A 985 -12.11 -12.34 26.53
N ALA A 986 -12.19 -11.29 27.35
CA ALA A 986 -11.43 -11.23 28.58
C ALA A 986 -11.79 -12.40 29.52
N ARG A 987 -13.09 -12.74 29.61
CA ARG A 987 -13.57 -13.90 30.38
C ARG A 987 -13.07 -15.23 29.81
N SER A 988 -13.06 -15.43 28.49
CA SER A 988 -12.58 -16.68 27.88
C SER A 988 -11.09 -16.91 28.08
N LEU A 989 -10.33 -15.84 28.30
CA LEU A 989 -8.88 -15.86 28.53
C LEU A 989 -8.50 -15.84 30.03
N ASP A 990 -9.46 -15.90 30.94
CA ASP A 990 -9.26 -15.72 32.39
C ASP A 990 -8.56 -14.39 32.75
N VAL A 991 -8.75 -13.34 31.93
CA VAL A 991 -8.26 -11.99 32.22
C VAL A 991 -9.26 -11.30 33.17
N PRO A 992 -8.81 -10.62 34.23
CA PRO A 992 -9.71 -9.96 35.17
C PRO A 992 -10.62 -8.93 34.48
N VAL A 993 -11.94 -9.06 34.64
CA VAL A 993 -12.93 -8.07 34.21
C VAL A 993 -13.36 -7.23 35.42
N PRO A 994 -13.08 -5.91 35.46
CA PRO A 994 -13.42 -5.09 36.61
C PRO A 994 -14.93 -5.06 36.91
N ALA A 995 -15.29 -5.02 38.20
CA ALA A 995 -16.68 -4.96 38.62
C ALA A 995 -17.39 -3.75 38.00
N GLY A 996 -18.60 -3.97 37.46
CA GLY A 996 -19.41 -2.94 36.81
C GLY A 996 -18.99 -2.56 35.39
N ALA A 997 -18.06 -3.31 34.75
CA ALA A 997 -17.64 -3.04 33.36
C ALA A 997 -18.83 -2.98 32.39
N GLU A 998 -19.76 -3.94 32.46
CA GLU A 998 -20.97 -3.99 31.62
C GLU A 998 -21.82 -2.72 31.75
N LYS A 999 -21.99 -2.21 32.99
CA LYS A 999 -22.74 -0.98 33.25
C LYS A 999 -22.03 0.27 32.70
N ARG A 1000 -20.69 0.29 32.70
CA ARG A 1000 -19.90 1.44 32.21
C ARG A 1000 -19.84 1.55 30.69
N ILE A 1001 -19.98 0.42 29.97
CA ILE A 1001 -20.03 0.42 28.50
C ILE A 1001 -21.45 0.62 27.95
N THR A 1002 -22.49 0.44 28.78
CA THR A 1002 -23.89 0.67 28.40
C THR A 1002 -24.10 2.15 28.05
N GLY A 1003 -24.59 2.45 26.85
CA GLY A 1003 -24.78 3.82 26.38
C GLY A 1003 -23.49 4.64 26.20
N LEU A 1004 -22.34 3.98 26.10
CA LEU A 1004 -21.06 4.65 25.86
C LEU A 1004 -21.04 5.27 24.47
N HIS A 1005 -20.86 6.58 24.40
CA HIS A 1005 -20.59 7.30 23.16
C HIS A 1005 -19.07 7.41 22.94
N PRO A 1006 -18.60 7.51 21.68
CA PRO A 1006 -17.19 7.77 21.41
C PRO A 1006 -16.74 9.02 22.16
N ARG A 1007 -15.54 8.97 22.75
CA ARG A 1007 -14.93 10.19 23.29
C ARG A 1007 -14.58 11.10 22.11
N GLU A 1008 -15.01 12.35 22.18
CA GLU A 1008 -14.44 13.40 21.32
C GLU A 1008 -12.93 13.43 21.55
N TRP A 1009 -12.18 13.35 20.46
CA TRP A 1009 -10.74 13.45 20.48
C TRP A 1009 -10.38 14.72 19.72
N THR A 1010 -9.54 15.56 20.34
CA THR A 1010 -9.09 16.84 19.78
C THR A 1010 -7.57 16.81 19.72
N LEU A 1011 -7.02 17.12 18.55
CA LEU A 1011 -5.58 17.27 18.31
C LEU A 1011 -4.99 18.47 19.04
#